data_AF-A0A1G9ZT59-F1
#
_entry.id   AF-A0A1G9ZT59-F1
#
_cell.length_a   1.000
_cell.length_b   1.000
_cell.length_c   1.000
_cell.angle_alpha   90.00
_cell.angle_beta   90.00
_cell.angle_gamma   90.00
#
_symmetry.space_group_name_H-M   'P 1'
#
loop_
_entity.id
_entity.type
_entity.pdbx_description
1 polymer ?
#
loop_
_entity_poly.entity_id
_entity_poly.type
_entity_poly.pdbx_seq_one_letter_code
_entity_poly.pdbx_strand_id
1 'polypeptide(L)'
;MDFSRSLASPQASAKLLKALLEIHVPWPDALPPPEARGRLKGLYNINTTWHASVGGLLFQVSVVPGFGEVYLVDPQHPQHPGFRLTSDSQGHWRLERRVRLEGGMPRERLSGWQRNRNERLKDLNQDLAILNTEASGLAPLAQQFNDAVTIARTRLTKCKSELREDWERLNSPTLLPALRPRIAERHEQRQHEMVRAKTDWNTAVDNYQENTQAFICALEKSAVIAGELMELDRTQPQYKQTRDNATENIFKHLLTSYASLHHKIRFSLESQRGESLAELLRRTDSELPDGLTDGYEAFIHDATQRLETLKEILTAAEKIEALLQKAPTALREQLVAQLPPERIPSSVSLKQHQLLSLSELIVNRALGAGRPEERPFLDVLVDRKANAGILAHTEIRTTSGYSPAEQIDVLKDVSQQYERLENAVNTLTEMGSVLLREPYRAPFLEQLGQARASLEAQLASLILVEEKIAPKPAADKTKRPKKPNRRVIKTLDNQNLIGDLRPSQPEAPGNFVDIQDPLTGQTLATYHEHAHEGGWQIVEPVRAPVQVPVRSRKAIKAQAQTIQNERAAIDASIRFQQRKLQDPSRLEGLDPHEWDVMLSQHAAKFEALADEIQRNHATDANALSLQNSYRDQAHAAIQKAREVCSEGYKLQRPRATNVDYLWTHGFVDINLVKTRTPLKAGGYLTEYAIRDKNKIKPGEKDEKADMWYAHFHYTSVDAPALAPDFGHLKTKDERRYTRKELIERAGTNHRTLINLDKAVIKAPLDQKLFLHLEQPEPTETPTA
;
A
#
# COMPACT_ATOMS: atom_id res chain seq x y z
N MET A 1 4.55 56.88 -3.54
CA MET A 1 3.20 56.28 -3.58
C MET A 1 3.06 55.41 -2.35
N ASP A 2 2.54 55.93 -1.25
CA ASP A 2 2.39 55.15 -0.01
C ASP A 2 1.15 55.62 0.75
N PHE A 3 -0.01 55.07 0.38
CA PHE A 3 -1.21 54.92 1.20
C PHE A 3 -2.02 53.82 0.51
N SER A 4 -2.24 52.71 1.22
CA SER A 4 -2.88 51.50 0.72
C SER A 4 -4.33 51.75 0.29
N ARG A 5 -4.57 51.85 -1.03
CA ARG A 5 -5.89 52.06 -1.65
C ARG A 5 -6.78 50.80 -1.71
N SER A 6 -6.35 49.70 -1.08
CA SER A 6 -7.04 48.41 -1.14
C SER A 6 -7.76 48.11 0.17
N LEU A 7 -9.06 47.79 0.08
CA LEU A 7 -9.86 47.19 1.16
C LEU A 7 -9.99 45.67 1.00
N ALA A 8 -9.16 45.04 0.14
CA ALA A 8 -9.30 43.65 -0.26
C ALA A 8 -8.95 42.63 0.84
N SER A 9 -8.46 43.08 2.00
CA SER A 9 -8.21 42.22 3.16
C SER A 9 -8.55 42.91 4.50
N PRO A 10 -8.80 42.14 5.57
CA PRO A 10 -9.02 42.68 6.91
C PRO A 10 -7.84 43.54 7.41
N GLN A 11 -6.60 43.16 7.09
CA GLN A 11 -5.40 43.92 7.46
C GLN A 11 -5.32 45.28 6.75
N ALA A 12 -5.69 45.34 5.47
CA ALA A 12 -5.68 46.60 4.73
C ALA A 12 -6.79 47.56 5.20
N SER A 13 -7.94 47.01 5.60
CA SER A 13 -9.05 47.77 6.19
C SER A 13 -8.67 48.37 7.56
N ALA A 14 -7.98 47.61 8.42
CA ALA A 14 -7.50 48.11 9.70
C ALA A 14 -6.44 49.23 9.56
N LYS A 15 -5.53 49.09 8.58
CA LYS A 15 -4.52 50.13 8.28
C LYS A 15 -5.15 51.43 7.79
N LEU A 16 -6.19 51.34 6.95
CA LEU A 16 -6.93 52.52 6.48
C LEU A 16 -7.67 53.23 7.62
N LEU A 17 -8.35 52.47 8.49
CA LEU A 17 -9.07 53.04 9.63
C LEU A 17 -8.11 53.80 10.57
N LYS A 18 -6.94 53.22 10.85
CA LYS A 18 -5.91 53.88 11.66
C LYS A 18 -5.45 55.21 11.05
N ALA A 19 -5.16 55.22 9.74
CA ALA A 19 -4.73 56.43 9.04
C ALA A 19 -5.81 57.54 9.04
N LEU A 20 -7.10 57.18 8.92
CA LEU A 20 -8.19 58.14 9.02
C LEU A 20 -8.33 58.70 10.45
N LEU A 21 -8.14 57.88 11.48
CA LEU A 21 -8.15 58.36 12.87
C LEU A 21 -6.98 59.30 13.16
N GLU A 22 -5.87 59.21 12.45
CA GLU A 22 -4.71 60.10 12.63
C GLU A 22 -4.92 61.51 12.03
N ILE A 23 -5.77 61.65 11.00
CA ILE A 23 -5.95 62.92 10.26
C ILE A 23 -7.30 63.61 10.51
N HIS A 24 -8.18 63.03 11.33
CA HIS A 24 -9.44 63.68 11.69
C HIS A 24 -9.19 64.94 12.53
N VAL A 25 -10.12 65.89 12.45
CA VAL A 25 -10.11 67.11 13.25
C VAL A 25 -11.29 67.12 14.23
N PRO A 26 -11.18 67.77 15.40
CA PRO A 26 -12.30 67.88 16.32
C PRO A 26 -13.44 68.69 15.68
N TRP A 27 -14.68 68.35 16.05
CA TRP A 27 -15.84 69.16 15.71
C TRP A 27 -15.77 70.51 16.45
N PRO A 28 -16.14 71.64 15.82
CA PRO A 28 -16.21 72.92 16.51
C PRO A 28 -17.40 72.96 17.49
N ASP A 29 -17.27 73.75 18.57
CA ASP A 29 -18.34 73.93 19.57
C ASP A 29 -19.63 74.51 18.96
N ALA A 30 -19.50 75.34 17.92
CA ALA A 30 -20.60 75.86 17.12
C ALA A 30 -20.42 75.46 15.66
N LEU A 31 -21.25 74.53 15.18
CA LEU A 31 -21.20 74.02 13.82
C LEU A 31 -21.91 74.98 12.84
N PRO A 32 -21.21 75.57 11.84
CA PRO A 32 -21.86 76.36 10.80
C PRO A 32 -22.82 75.50 9.95
N PRO A 33 -23.83 76.10 9.30
CA PRO A 33 -24.70 75.36 8.40
C PRO A 33 -23.89 74.78 7.23
N PRO A 34 -24.15 73.52 6.82
CA PRO A 34 -23.48 72.94 5.66
C PRO A 34 -23.93 73.64 4.38
N GLU A 35 -23.09 73.58 3.35
CA GLU A 35 -23.38 74.11 2.02
C GLU A 35 -24.69 73.52 1.50
N ALA A 36 -25.63 74.38 1.10
CA ALA A 36 -27.01 74.00 0.87
C ALA A 36 -27.26 73.53 -0.58
N ARG A 37 -26.41 73.96 -1.53
CA ARG A 37 -26.66 73.78 -2.97
C ARG A 37 -25.38 73.44 -3.75
N GLY A 38 -25.56 72.83 -4.92
CA GLY A 38 -24.47 72.52 -5.86
C GLY A 38 -23.66 71.28 -5.49
N ARG A 39 -22.51 71.10 -6.16
CA ARG A 39 -21.64 69.92 -6.04
C ARG A 39 -20.97 69.77 -4.67
N LEU A 40 -20.92 70.85 -3.89
CA LEU A 40 -20.32 70.90 -2.56
C LEU A 40 -21.35 70.73 -1.44
N LYS A 41 -22.61 70.44 -1.77
CA LYS A 41 -23.68 70.27 -0.80
C LYS A 41 -23.28 69.31 0.32
N GLY A 42 -23.47 69.73 1.56
CA GLY A 42 -23.11 68.96 2.76
C GLY A 42 -21.69 69.17 3.29
N LEU A 43 -20.84 69.96 2.61
CA LEU A 43 -19.55 70.38 3.16
C LEU A 43 -19.72 71.57 4.13
N TYR A 44 -18.87 71.64 5.14
CA TYR A 44 -18.82 72.73 6.10
C TYR A 44 -17.66 73.66 5.78
N ASN A 45 -17.87 74.97 5.87
CA ASN A 45 -16.78 75.93 5.85
C ASN A 45 -16.50 76.38 7.28
N ILE A 46 -15.40 75.88 7.86
CA ILE A 46 -15.01 76.13 9.25
C ILE A 46 -13.66 76.83 9.20
N ASN A 47 -13.56 78.03 9.79
CA ASN A 47 -12.32 78.82 9.83
C ASN A 47 -11.64 78.96 8.45
N THR A 48 -12.42 79.30 7.41
CA THR A 48 -11.95 79.50 6.00
C THR A 48 -11.44 78.25 5.28
N THR A 49 -11.68 77.05 5.83
CA THR A 49 -11.32 75.79 5.19
C THR A 49 -12.53 74.86 5.06
N TRP A 50 -12.56 74.09 3.98
CA TRP A 50 -13.63 73.13 3.73
C TRP A 50 -13.45 71.88 4.58
N HIS A 51 -14.56 71.35 5.07
CA HIS A 51 -14.61 70.15 5.89
C HIS A 51 -15.74 69.23 5.45
N ALA A 52 -15.52 67.92 5.57
CA ALA A 52 -16.50 66.88 5.28
C ALA A 52 -16.68 65.95 6.48
N SER A 53 -17.94 65.57 6.75
CA SER A 53 -18.23 64.49 7.70
C SER A 53 -18.20 63.15 6.96
N VAL A 54 -17.34 62.23 7.41
CA VAL A 54 -17.20 60.89 6.85
C VAL A 54 -17.21 59.89 7.99
N GLY A 55 -18.23 59.03 8.06
CA GLY A 55 -18.32 58.00 9.10
C GLY A 55 -18.42 58.54 10.54
N GLY A 56 -18.98 59.74 10.72
CA GLY A 56 -19.13 60.38 12.05
C GLY A 56 -17.94 61.21 12.50
N LEU A 57 -16.83 61.18 11.77
CA LEU A 57 -15.65 62.00 12.02
C LEU A 57 -15.61 63.19 11.05
N LEU A 58 -15.01 64.29 11.50
CA LEU A 58 -14.81 65.50 10.71
C LEU A 58 -13.39 65.52 10.13
N PHE A 59 -13.29 65.86 8.85
CA PHE A 59 -12.00 65.96 8.15
C PHE A 59 -11.89 67.26 7.40
N GLN A 60 -10.70 67.85 7.38
CA GLN A 60 -10.37 68.92 6.45
C GLN A 60 -10.33 68.36 5.03
N VAL A 61 -10.88 69.10 4.07
CA VAL A 61 -10.89 68.73 2.65
C VAL A 61 -10.42 69.87 1.76
N SER A 62 -9.81 69.51 0.64
CA SER A 62 -9.55 70.42 -0.47
C SER A 62 -10.59 70.21 -1.56
N VAL A 63 -10.98 71.31 -2.20
CA VAL A 63 -11.89 71.29 -3.34
C VAL A 63 -11.10 71.72 -4.57
N VAL A 64 -11.03 70.85 -5.58
CA VAL A 64 -10.35 71.16 -6.84
C VAL A 64 -11.13 72.25 -7.59
N PRO A 65 -10.53 73.42 -7.86
CA PRO A 65 -11.19 74.51 -8.57
C PRO A 65 -11.71 74.06 -9.94
N GLY A 66 -12.91 74.51 -10.33
CA GLY A 66 -13.53 74.22 -11.62
C GLY A 66 -14.18 72.83 -11.76
N PHE A 67 -13.65 71.79 -11.11
CA PHE A 67 -14.18 70.42 -11.20
C PHE A 67 -15.09 70.05 -10.03
N GLY A 68 -14.86 70.64 -8.84
CA GLY A 68 -15.62 70.37 -7.62
C GLY A 68 -15.34 69.00 -7.02
N GLU A 69 -14.16 68.44 -7.31
CA GLU A 69 -13.69 67.19 -6.70
C GLU A 69 -13.14 67.46 -5.31
N VAL A 70 -13.45 66.58 -4.36
CA VAL A 70 -13.16 66.80 -2.94
C VAL A 70 -12.19 65.72 -2.47
N TYR A 71 -11.11 66.14 -1.81
CA TYR A 71 -10.08 65.23 -1.28
C TYR A 71 -9.84 65.51 0.20
N LEU A 72 -9.64 64.45 1.00
CA LEU A 72 -9.16 64.59 2.37
C LEU A 72 -7.79 65.29 2.38
N VAL A 73 -7.55 66.11 3.40
CA VAL A 73 -6.27 66.78 3.64
C VAL A 73 -5.73 66.30 4.98
N ASP A 74 -4.45 65.93 5.01
CA ASP A 74 -3.72 65.75 6.27
C ASP A 74 -3.32 67.14 6.79
N PRO A 75 -3.80 67.58 7.97
CA PRO A 75 -3.47 68.90 8.52
C PRO A 75 -1.96 69.09 8.77
N GLN A 76 -1.22 68.02 9.06
CA GLN A 76 0.23 68.07 9.28
C GLN A 76 1.02 68.07 7.96
N HIS A 77 0.40 67.58 6.88
CA HIS A 77 1.01 67.49 5.55
C HIS A 77 0.05 67.95 4.43
N PRO A 78 -0.31 69.25 4.35
CA PRO A 78 -1.39 69.73 3.46
C PRO A 78 -1.10 69.56 1.96
N GLN A 79 0.17 69.39 1.61
CA GLN A 79 0.65 69.19 0.23
C GLN A 79 0.59 67.72 -0.22
N HIS A 80 0.28 66.78 0.69
CA HIS A 80 0.18 65.36 0.35
C HIS A 80 -1.18 65.01 -0.27
N PRO A 81 -1.22 64.19 -1.33
CA PRO A 81 -2.47 63.80 -1.99
C PRO A 81 -3.29 62.86 -1.09
N GLY A 82 -4.41 63.33 -0.54
CA GLY A 82 -5.31 62.53 0.28
C GLY A 82 -6.39 61.76 -0.50
N PHE A 83 -7.32 61.13 0.22
CA PHE A 83 -8.38 60.29 -0.38
C PHE A 83 -9.48 61.13 -1.02
N ARG A 84 -9.87 60.80 -2.25
CA ARG A 84 -11.03 61.41 -2.92
C ARG A 84 -12.33 61.00 -2.22
N LEU A 85 -13.23 61.95 -2.05
CA LEU A 85 -14.57 61.75 -1.54
C LEU A 85 -15.60 61.75 -2.68
N THR A 86 -16.67 61.00 -2.48
CA THR A 86 -17.85 61.00 -3.37
C THR A 86 -19.08 61.40 -2.55
N SER A 87 -19.87 62.31 -3.09
CA SER A 87 -21.15 62.73 -2.52
C SER A 87 -22.28 61.83 -3.04
N ASP A 88 -23.28 61.58 -2.21
CA ASP A 88 -24.53 60.93 -2.59
C ASP A 88 -25.61 61.87 -3.13
N SER A 89 -25.26 63.14 -3.36
CA SER A 89 -26.13 64.27 -3.77
C SER A 89 -27.19 64.70 -2.75
N GLN A 90 -27.32 63.99 -1.63
CA GLN A 90 -28.17 64.37 -0.50
C GLN A 90 -27.44 65.19 0.55
N GLY A 91 -26.10 65.20 0.50
CA GLY A 91 -25.23 65.97 1.40
C GLY A 91 -24.34 65.08 2.27
N HIS A 92 -24.32 63.76 2.03
CA HIS A 92 -23.43 62.86 2.72
C HIS A 92 -22.21 62.52 1.86
N TRP A 93 -21.04 62.52 2.50
CA TRP A 93 -19.76 62.27 1.87
C TRP A 93 -19.17 60.94 2.35
N ARG A 94 -18.60 60.19 1.42
CA ARG A 94 -17.93 58.91 1.72
C ARG A 94 -16.64 58.79 0.91
N LEU A 95 -15.70 58.01 1.41
CA LEU A 95 -14.48 57.67 0.66
C LEU A 95 -14.86 57.04 -0.68
N GLU A 96 -14.22 57.49 -1.76
CA GLU A 96 -14.43 56.91 -3.07
C GLU A 96 -13.86 55.48 -3.11
N ARG A 97 -14.76 54.50 -3.08
CA ARG A 97 -14.41 53.06 -3.09
C ARG A 97 -14.14 52.48 -4.47
N ARG A 98 -14.26 53.30 -5.53
CA ARG A 98 -14.02 52.85 -6.91
C ARG A 98 -12.53 52.97 -7.18
N VAL A 99 -11.82 51.84 -7.10
CA VAL A 99 -10.51 51.71 -7.74
C VAL A 99 -10.73 51.88 -9.24
N ARG A 100 -10.56 53.09 -9.77
CA ARG A 100 -10.18 53.21 -11.18
C ARG A 100 -8.72 52.78 -11.23
N LEU A 101 -8.47 51.66 -11.90
CA LEU A 101 -7.15 51.40 -12.45
C LEU A 101 -6.85 52.56 -13.40
N GLU A 102 -6.07 53.55 -12.97
CA GLU A 102 -5.30 54.38 -13.89
C GLU A 102 -4.29 53.44 -14.57
N GLY A 103 -4.78 52.80 -15.63
CA GLY A 103 -4.19 51.60 -16.22
C GLY A 103 -5.19 50.68 -16.95
N GLY A 104 -6.43 51.13 -17.19
CA GLY A 104 -7.31 50.44 -18.13
C GLY A 104 -6.63 50.32 -19.51
N MET A 105 -6.72 49.13 -20.11
CA MET A 105 -6.20 48.87 -21.46
C MET A 105 -6.64 50.03 -22.39
N PRO A 106 -5.71 50.71 -23.12
CA PRO A 106 -6.05 51.77 -24.06
C PRO A 106 -7.26 51.39 -24.92
N ARG A 107 -8.19 52.32 -25.22
CA ARG A 107 -9.45 51.99 -25.93
C ARG A 107 -9.25 51.19 -27.21
N GLU A 108 -8.17 51.44 -27.96
CA GLU A 108 -7.77 50.68 -29.14
C GLU A 108 -7.30 49.25 -28.81
N ARG A 109 -6.57 49.07 -27.70
CA ARG A 109 -6.20 47.74 -27.21
C ARG A 109 -7.39 46.97 -26.65
N LEU A 110 -8.33 47.65 -25.99
CA LEU A 110 -9.58 47.04 -25.53
C LEU A 110 -10.45 46.60 -26.71
N SER A 111 -10.62 47.44 -27.74
CA SER A 111 -11.38 47.08 -28.94
C SER A 111 -10.68 46.02 -29.78
N GLY A 112 -9.34 46.01 -29.81
CA GLY A 112 -8.54 44.93 -30.39
C GLY A 112 -8.70 43.61 -29.62
N TRP A 113 -8.61 43.65 -28.28
CA TRP A 113 -8.84 42.48 -27.43
C TRP A 113 -10.27 41.94 -27.57
N GLN A 114 -11.28 42.81 -27.60
CA GLN A 114 -12.68 42.42 -27.81
C GLN A 114 -12.89 41.80 -29.20
N ARG A 115 -12.28 42.34 -30.25
CA ARG A 115 -12.30 41.74 -31.60
C ARG A 115 -11.66 40.36 -31.60
N ASN A 116 -10.43 40.24 -31.11
CA ASN A 116 -9.72 38.96 -31.04
C ASN A 116 -10.48 37.92 -30.20
N ARG A 117 -11.07 38.34 -29.07
CA ARG A 117 -11.91 37.47 -28.24
C ARG A 117 -13.16 37.02 -29.00
N ASN A 118 -13.84 37.92 -29.69
CA ASN A 118 -15.07 37.60 -30.42
C ASN A 118 -14.80 36.72 -31.65
N GLU A 119 -13.69 36.95 -32.36
CA GLU A 119 -13.20 36.08 -33.44
C GLU A 119 -12.87 34.70 -32.88
N ARG A 120 -12.09 34.62 -31.80
CA ARG A 120 -11.77 33.34 -31.15
C ARG A 120 -13.02 32.59 -30.67
N LEU A 121 -14.00 33.29 -30.09
CA LEU A 121 -15.29 32.70 -29.71
C LEU A 121 -16.03 32.16 -30.94
N LYS A 122 -16.07 32.91 -32.04
CA LYS A 122 -16.72 32.47 -33.27
C LYS A 122 -16.07 31.20 -33.83
N ASP A 123 -14.73 31.20 -33.95
CA ASP A 123 -13.96 30.07 -34.48
C ASP A 123 -14.17 28.82 -33.61
N LEU A 124 -14.00 28.94 -32.29
CA LEU A 124 -14.18 27.82 -31.37
C LEU A 124 -15.63 27.29 -31.34
N ASN A 125 -16.65 28.16 -31.45
CA ASN A 125 -18.04 27.70 -31.55
C ASN A 125 -18.30 26.95 -32.87
N GLN A 126 -17.69 27.39 -33.96
CA GLN A 126 -17.79 26.71 -35.26
C GLN A 126 -17.12 25.33 -35.20
N ASP A 127 -15.90 25.25 -34.66
CA ASP A 127 -15.18 24.00 -34.48
C ASP A 127 -15.97 23.03 -33.56
N LEU A 128 -16.52 23.54 -32.46
CA LEU A 128 -17.34 22.74 -31.55
C LEU A 128 -18.60 22.21 -32.22
N ALA A 129 -19.26 22.99 -33.08
CA ALA A 129 -20.45 22.55 -33.81
C ALA A 129 -20.13 21.42 -34.81
N ILE A 130 -18.97 21.50 -35.49
CA ILE A 130 -18.49 20.45 -36.38
C ILE A 130 -18.24 19.16 -35.59
N LEU A 131 -17.47 19.25 -34.50
CA LEU A 131 -17.15 18.09 -33.66
C LEU A 131 -18.38 17.46 -33.02
N ASN A 132 -19.35 18.26 -32.57
CA ASN A 132 -20.61 17.75 -32.03
C ASN A 132 -21.42 17.01 -33.09
N THR A 133 -21.42 17.48 -34.33
CA THR A 133 -22.11 16.80 -35.45
C THR A 133 -21.42 15.47 -35.77
N GLU A 134 -20.09 15.47 -35.83
CA GLU A 134 -19.27 14.27 -36.04
C GLU A 134 -19.50 13.24 -34.93
N ALA A 135 -19.37 13.64 -33.66
CA ALA A 135 -19.61 12.76 -32.52
C ALA A 135 -21.03 12.20 -32.51
N SER A 136 -22.04 13.02 -32.81
CA SER A 136 -23.44 12.58 -32.85
C SER A 136 -23.70 11.57 -33.97
N GLY A 137 -23.04 11.72 -35.12
CA GLY A 137 -23.11 10.77 -36.23
C GLY A 137 -22.44 9.43 -35.91
N LEU A 138 -21.36 9.43 -35.12
CA LEU A 138 -20.62 8.23 -34.73
C LEU A 138 -21.21 7.50 -33.51
N ALA A 139 -22.01 8.17 -32.68
CA ALA A 139 -22.54 7.59 -31.45
C ALA A 139 -23.39 6.31 -31.64
N PRO A 140 -24.32 6.21 -32.61
CA PRO A 140 -25.08 4.97 -32.85
C PRO A 140 -24.19 3.79 -33.22
N LEU A 141 -23.14 4.05 -34.00
CA LEU A 141 -22.17 3.03 -34.41
C LEU A 141 -21.35 2.55 -33.20
N ALA A 142 -20.91 3.46 -32.33
CA ALA A 142 -20.23 3.11 -31.09
C ALA A 142 -21.09 2.24 -30.16
N GLN A 143 -22.39 2.54 -30.07
CA GLN A 143 -23.34 1.72 -29.33
C GLN A 143 -23.51 0.33 -29.94
N GLN A 144 -23.65 0.24 -31.27
CA GLN A 144 -23.79 -1.03 -31.98
C GLN A 144 -22.58 -1.97 -31.74
N PHE A 145 -21.36 -1.45 -31.75
CA PHE A 145 -20.18 -2.24 -31.43
C PHE A 145 -20.15 -2.69 -29.97
N ASN A 146 -20.57 -1.84 -29.04
CA ASN A 146 -20.69 -2.23 -27.63
C ASN A 146 -21.74 -3.34 -27.41
N ASP A 147 -22.85 -3.29 -28.14
CA ASP A 147 -23.88 -4.33 -28.12
C ASP A 147 -23.33 -5.65 -28.68
N ALA A 148 -22.55 -5.60 -29.76
CA ALA A 148 -21.88 -6.79 -30.31
C ALA A 148 -20.91 -7.44 -29.30
N VAL A 149 -20.11 -6.64 -28.57
CA VAL A 149 -19.27 -7.13 -27.48
C VAL A 149 -20.11 -7.82 -26.40
N THR A 150 -21.24 -7.21 -26.02
CA THR A 150 -22.13 -7.75 -24.98
C THR A 150 -22.77 -9.08 -25.40
N ILE A 151 -23.23 -9.18 -26.65
CA ILE A 151 -23.81 -10.40 -27.22
C ILE A 151 -22.77 -11.52 -27.28
N ALA A 152 -21.59 -11.24 -27.83
CA ALA A 152 -20.52 -12.23 -27.94
C ALA A 152 -20.03 -12.71 -26.55
N ARG A 153 -19.91 -11.79 -25.58
CA ARG A 153 -19.57 -12.13 -24.18
C ARG A 153 -20.60 -13.07 -23.56
N THR A 154 -21.89 -12.82 -23.78
CA THR A 154 -22.98 -13.64 -23.25
C THR A 154 -22.92 -15.05 -23.82
N ARG A 155 -22.67 -15.17 -25.12
CA ARG A 155 -22.46 -16.46 -25.80
C ARG A 155 -21.25 -17.21 -25.22
N LEU A 156 -20.11 -16.55 -25.07
CA LEU A 156 -18.91 -17.14 -24.48
C LEU A 156 -19.16 -17.64 -23.05
N THR A 157 -19.83 -16.83 -22.22
CA THR A 157 -20.18 -17.19 -20.84
C THR A 157 -21.03 -18.46 -20.81
N LYS A 158 -22.00 -18.58 -21.73
CA LYS A 158 -22.83 -19.79 -21.88
C LYS A 158 -21.98 -21.01 -22.29
N CYS A 159 -21.15 -20.90 -23.33
CA CYS A 159 -20.29 -22.00 -23.79
C CYS A 159 -19.34 -22.48 -22.69
N LYS A 160 -18.76 -21.56 -21.89
CA LYS A 160 -17.91 -21.92 -20.74
C LYS A 160 -18.69 -22.68 -19.66
N SER A 161 -19.89 -22.23 -19.31
CA SER A 161 -20.77 -22.92 -18.35
C SER A 161 -21.13 -24.33 -18.81
N GLU A 162 -21.46 -24.51 -20.08
CA GLU A 162 -21.79 -25.82 -20.66
C GLU A 162 -20.56 -26.76 -20.72
N LEU A 163 -19.38 -26.22 -21.07
CA LEU A 163 -18.13 -26.98 -21.04
C LEU A 163 -17.80 -27.45 -19.61
N ARG A 164 -17.95 -26.57 -18.62
CA ARG A 164 -17.73 -26.89 -17.21
C ARG A 164 -18.67 -27.98 -16.71
N GLU A 165 -19.95 -27.92 -17.08
CA GLU A 165 -20.93 -28.95 -16.71
C GLU A 165 -20.48 -30.35 -17.17
N ASP A 166 -19.93 -30.45 -18.39
CA ASP A 166 -19.43 -31.71 -18.91
C ASP A 166 -18.15 -32.18 -18.23
N TRP A 167 -17.25 -31.24 -17.89
CA TRP A 167 -16.07 -31.51 -17.07
C TRP A 167 -16.45 -32.10 -15.71
N GLU A 168 -17.40 -31.49 -15.00
CA GLU A 168 -17.88 -31.98 -13.70
C GLU A 168 -18.52 -33.36 -13.81
N ARG A 169 -19.33 -33.60 -14.85
CA ARG A 169 -19.93 -34.92 -15.13
C ARG A 169 -18.87 -35.99 -15.38
N LEU A 170 -17.85 -35.71 -16.19
CA LEU A 170 -16.78 -36.66 -16.52
C LEU A 170 -15.92 -37.05 -15.31
N ASN A 171 -15.80 -36.15 -14.34
CA ASN A 171 -15.07 -36.38 -13.08
C ASN A 171 -15.94 -36.90 -11.94
N SER A 172 -17.25 -37.04 -12.16
CA SER A 172 -18.15 -37.59 -11.15
C SER A 172 -17.88 -39.10 -10.95
N PRO A 173 -17.63 -39.58 -9.72
CA PRO A 173 -17.46 -41.00 -9.45
C PRO A 173 -18.74 -41.81 -9.67
N THR A 174 -19.91 -41.14 -9.75
CA THR A 174 -21.21 -41.77 -9.97
C THR A 174 -21.59 -41.85 -11.45
N LEU A 175 -20.74 -41.38 -12.38
CA LEU A 175 -21.03 -41.44 -13.80
C LEU A 175 -21.07 -42.88 -14.31
N LEU A 176 -22.18 -43.27 -14.94
CA LEU A 176 -22.34 -44.60 -15.54
C LEU A 176 -21.29 -44.83 -16.65
N PRO A 177 -20.54 -45.95 -16.64
CA PRO A 177 -19.52 -46.24 -17.64
C PRO A 177 -20.02 -46.17 -19.09
N ALA A 178 -21.27 -46.61 -19.34
CA ALA A 178 -21.89 -46.58 -20.66
C ALA A 178 -22.16 -45.16 -21.20
N LEU A 179 -22.29 -44.16 -20.33
CA LEU A 179 -22.52 -42.76 -20.73
C LEU A 179 -21.21 -41.99 -20.95
N ARG A 180 -20.09 -42.50 -20.43
CA ARG A 180 -18.80 -41.79 -20.44
C ARG A 180 -18.31 -41.45 -21.85
N PRO A 181 -18.36 -42.34 -22.86
CA PRO A 181 -17.93 -42.00 -24.22
C PRO A 181 -18.75 -40.86 -24.84
N ARG A 182 -20.08 -40.89 -24.65
CA ARG A 182 -20.99 -39.86 -25.20
C ARG A 182 -20.77 -38.49 -24.57
N ILE A 183 -20.49 -38.44 -23.26
CA ILE A 183 -20.18 -37.18 -22.58
C ILE A 183 -18.79 -36.68 -23.00
N ALA A 184 -17.82 -37.57 -23.20
CA ALA A 184 -16.49 -37.19 -23.68
C ALA A 184 -16.54 -36.57 -25.08
N GLU A 185 -17.30 -37.14 -26.01
CA GLU A 185 -17.53 -36.58 -27.34
C GLU A 185 -18.20 -35.20 -27.29
N ARG A 186 -19.25 -35.04 -26.46
CA ARG A 186 -19.90 -33.74 -26.27
C ARG A 186 -18.98 -32.71 -25.63
N HIS A 187 -18.13 -33.13 -24.67
CA HIS A 187 -17.14 -32.28 -24.05
C HIS A 187 -16.15 -31.75 -25.08
N GLU A 188 -15.61 -32.62 -25.94
CA GLU A 188 -14.73 -32.23 -27.04
C GLU A 188 -15.41 -31.24 -27.99
N GLN A 189 -16.67 -31.47 -28.38
CA GLN A 189 -17.43 -30.50 -29.18
C GLN A 189 -17.55 -29.14 -28.47
N ARG A 190 -17.90 -29.13 -27.18
CA ARG A 190 -18.04 -27.91 -26.37
C ARG A 190 -16.70 -27.17 -26.20
N GLN A 191 -15.56 -27.86 -26.19
CA GLN A 191 -14.25 -27.22 -26.22
C GLN A 191 -14.07 -26.38 -27.49
N HIS A 192 -14.37 -26.97 -28.66
CA HIS A 192 -14.28 -26.27 -29.95
C HIS A 192 -15.24 -25.08 -30.02
N GLU A 193 -16.48 -25.24 -29.54
CA GLU A 193 -17.49 -24.17 -29.48
C GLU A 193 -17.05 -23.02 -28.56
N MET A 194 -16.47 -23.34 -27.40
CA MET A 194 -15.93 -22.34 -26.47
C MET A 194 -14.76 -21.58 -27.08
N VAL A 195 -13.82 -22.25 -27.75
CA VAL A 195 -12.70 -21.59 -28.45
C VAL A 195 -13.23 -20.64 -29.53
N ARG A 196 -14.20 -21.08 -30.34
CA ARG A 196 -14.83 -20.20 -31.35
C ARG A 196 -15.50 -18.99 -30.71
N ALA A 197 -16.29 -19.19 -29.65
CA ALA A 197 -16.94 -18.11 -28.94
C ALA A 197 -15.94 -17.13 -28.29
N LYS A 198 -14.77 -17.61 -27.83
CA LYS A 198 -13.67 -16.78 -27.33
C LYS A 198 -13.09 -15.92 -28.43
N THR A 199 -12.83 -16.48 -29.61
CA THR A 199 -12.37 -15.73 -30.79
C THR A 199 -13.40 -14.69 -31.22
N ASP A 200 -14.68 -15.08 -31.35
CA ASP A 200 -15.77 -14.16 -31.73
C ASP A 200 -15.85 -12.95 -30.76
N TRP A 201 -15.72 -13.21 -29.46
CA TRP A 201 -15.72 -12.16 -28.44
C TRP A 201 -14.50 -11.25 -28.51
N ASN A 202 -13.29 -11.81 -28.66
CA ASN A 202 -12.07 -11.00 -28.82
C ASN A 202 -12.18 -10.09 -30.05
N THR A 203 -12.61 -10.63 -31.19
CA THR A 203 -12.83 -9.85 -32.42
C THR A 203 -13.87 -8.74 -32.21
N ALA A 204 -14.94 -9.00 -31.46
CA ALA A 204 -15.91 -7.96 -31.14
C ALA A 204 -15.31 -6.84 -30.27
N VAL A 205 -14.45 -7.18 -29.30
CA VAL A 205 -13.74 -6.20 -28.46
C VAL A 205 -12.77 -5.36 -29.29
N ASP A 206 -11.97 -6.00 -30.15
CA ASP A 206 -11.02 -5.31 -31.04
C ASP A 206 -11.76 -4.35 -31.98
N ASN A 207 -12.85 -4.82 -32.61
CA ASN A 207 -13.71 -3.98 -33.44
C ASN A 207 -14.30 -2.80 -32.67
N TYR A 208 -14.73 -2.99 -31.42
CA TYR A 208 -15.20 -1.89 -30.57
C TYR A 208 -14.09 -0.86 -30.34
N GLN A 209 -12.89 -1.30 -29.98
CA GLN A 209 -11.76 -0.40 -29.70
C GLN A 209 -11.36 0.40 -30.94
N GLU A 210 -11.16 -0.27 -32.08
CA GLU A 210 -10.73 0.37 -33.33
C GLU A 210 -11.78 1.34 -33.86
N ASN A 211 -13.05 0.92 -33.94
CA ASN A 211 -14.09 1.69 -34.61
C ASN A 211 -14.69 2.80 -33.74
N THR A 212 -14.42 2.83 -32.44
CA THR A 212 -14.85 3.94 -31.56
C THR A 212 -13.78 5.02 -31.39
N GLN A 213 -12.57 4.82 -31.91
CA GLN A 213 -11.47 5.77 -31.74
C GLN A 213 -11.79 7.17 -32.30
N ALA A 214 -12.45 7.26 -33.46
CA ALA A 214 -12.86 8.54 -34.05
C ALA A 214 -13.90 9.26 -33.18
N PHE A 215 -14.86 8.51 -32.62
CA PHE A 215 -15.86 9.05 -31.71
C PHE A 215 -15.22 9.64 -30.44
N ILE A 216 -14.28 8.91 -29.84
CA ILE A 216 -13.56 9.37 -28.65
C ILE A 216 -12.68 10.60 -28.96
N CYS A 217 -11.98 10.60 -30.09
CA CYS A 217 -11.18 11.74 -30.52
C CYS A 217 -12.03 13.01 -30.70
N ALA A 218 -13.22 12.89 -31.29
CA ALA A 218 -14.16 13.99 -31.42
C ALA A 218 -14.61 14.52 -30.03
N LEU A 219 -14.94 13.62 -29.09
CA LEU A 219 -15.33 14.00 -27.73
C LEU A 219 -14.19 14.68 -26.95
N GLU A 220 -12.96 14.18 -27.06
CA GLU A 220 -11.80 14.78 -26.39
C GLU A 220 -11.57 16.22 -26.87
N LYS A 221 -11.62 16.44 -28.19
CA LYS A 221 -11.52 17.79 -28.77
C LYS A 221 -12.69 18.68 -28.34
N SER A 222 -13.92 18.15 -28.34
CA SER A 222 -15.10 18.89 -27.87
C SER A 222 -14.96 19.32 -26.41
N ALA A 223 -14.44 18.44 -25.53
CA ALA A 223 -14.22 18.77 -24.12
C ALA A 223 -13.18 19.88 -23.94
N VAL A 224 -12.07 19.83 -24.70
CA VAL A 224 -11.02 20.86 -24.67
C VAL A 224 -11.55 22.21 -25.16
N ILE A 225 -12.18 22.23 -26.33
CA ILE A 225 -12.75 23.47 -26.92
C ILE A 225 -13.83 24.06 -26.02
N ALA A 226 -14.72 23.23 -25.47
CA ALA A 226 -15.73 23.68 -24.53
C ALA A 226 -15.09 24.27 -23.26
N GLY A 227 -13.98 23.70 -22.78
CA GLY A 227 -13.17 24.27 -21.69
C GLY A 227 -12.60 25.66 -22.03
N GLU A 228 -12.02 25.84 -23.21
CA GLU A 228 -11.53 27.14 -23.68
C GLU A 228 -12.66 28.17 -23.79
N LEU A 229 -13.81 27.77 -24.33
CA LEU A 229 -15.00 28.61 -24.45
C LEU A 229 -15.53 29.04 -23.07
N MET A 230 -15.49 28.16 -22.07
CA MET A 230 -15.87 28.51 -20.68
C MET A 230 -14.95 29.58 -20.08
N GLU A 231 -13.64 29.53 -20.36
CA GLU A 231 -12.72 30.57 -19.88
C GLU A 231 -12.92 31.91 -20.61
N LEU A 232 -13.27 31.87 -21.89
CA LEU A 232 -13.56 33.07 -22.69
C LEU A 232 -14.93 33.68 -22.36
N ASP A 233 -15.95 32.87 -22.10
CA ASP A 233 -17.32 33.29 -21.77
C ASP A 233 -17.98 32.37 -20.73
N ARG A 234 -17.86 32.78 -19.46
CA ARG A 234 -18.44 32.07 -18.30
C ARG A 234 -19.96 32.20 -18.19
N THR A 235 -20.60 33.04 -19.01
CA THR A 235 -22.05 33.29 -18.92
C THR A 235 -22.88 32.23 -19.64
N GLN A 236 -22.25 31.43 -20.50
CA GLN A 236 -22.92 30.43 -21.33
C GLN A 236 -22.90 29.05 -20.67
N PRO A 237 -24.02 28.57 -20.08
CA PRO A 237 -24.05 27.27 -19.38
C PRO A 237 -23.87 26.08 -20.31
N GLN A 238 -24.16 26.24 -21.61
CA GLN A 238 -24.03 25.19 -22.62
C GLN A 238 -22.59 24.66 -22.74
N TYR A 239 -21.57 25.50 -22.59
CA TYR A 239 -20.17 25.06 -22.70
C TYR A 239 -19.80 24.09 -21.57
N LYS A 240 -20.28 24.37 -20.35
CA LYS A 240 -20.15 23.45 -19.23
C LYS A 240 -20.84 22.12 -19.53
N GLN A 241 -22.08 22.16 -20.02
CA GLN A 241 -22.83 20.94 -20.34
C GLN A 241 -22.14 20.11 -21.43
N THR A 242 -21.64 20.73 -22.50
CA THR A 242 -20.92 20.03 -23.57
C THR A 242 -19.64 19.37 -23.05
N ARG A 243 -18.83 20.10 -22.28
CA ARG A 243 -17.61 19.54 -21.66
C ARG A 243 -17.95 18.36 -20.74
N ASP A 244 -18.92 18.53 -19.86
CA ASP A 244 -19.30 17.53 -18.86
C ASP A 244 -19.85 16.26 -19.57
N ASN A 245 -20.72 16.44 -20.57
CA ASN A 245 -21.25 15.33 -21.38
C ASN A 245 -20.15 14.61 -22.17
N ALA A 246 -19.21 15.34 -22.77
CA ALA A 246 -18.09 14.73 -23.49
C ALA A 246 -17.20 13.92 -22.54
N THR A 247 -16.87 14.49 -21.38
CA THR A 247 -16.08 13.82 -20.33
C THR A 247 -16.78 12.57 -19.82
N GLU A 248 -18.09 12.62 -19.60
CA GLU A 248 -18.88 11.46 -19.17
C GLU A 248 -18.87 10.33 -20.21
N ASN A 249 -19.01 10.66 -21.50
CA ASN A 249 -18.97 9.64 -22.56
C ASN A 249 -17.57 9.03 -22.73
N ILE A 250 -16.50 9.82 -22.62
CA ILE A 250 -15.12 9.31 -22.58
C ILE A 250 -14.94 8.36 -21.39
N PHE A 251 -15.43 8.76 -20.21
CA PHE A 251 -15.37 7.93 -19.00
C PHE A 251 -16.11 6.59 -19.18
N LYS A 252 -17.33 6.61 -19.75
CA LYS A 252 -18.10 5.39 -20.05
C LYS A 252 -17.36 4.47 -21.03
N HIS A 253 -16.76 5.02 -22.08
CA HIS A 253 -15.98 4.24 -23.03
C HIS A 253 -14.76 3.57 -22.36
N LEU A 254 -14.01 4.32 -21.56
CA LEU A 254 -12.88 3.77 -20.81
C LEU A 254 -13.33 2.67 -19.84
N LEU A 255 -14.49 2.82 -19.18
CA LEU A 255 -15.06 1.80 -18.31
C LEU A 255 -15.49 0.54 -19.07
N THR A 256 -16.04 0.67 -20.29
CA THR A 256 -16.38 -0.49 -21.14
C THR A 256 -15.11 -1.27 -21.52
N SER A 257 -14.05 -0.56 -21.93
CA SER A 257 -12.76 -1.18 -22.23
C SER A 257 -12.17 -1.86 -20.99
N TYR A 258 -12.19 -1.17 -19.84
CA TYR A 258 -11.76 -1.73 -18.56
C TYR A 258 -12.54 -2.99 -18.17
N ALA A 259 -13.87 -2.98 -18.31
CA ALA A 259 -14.73 -4.11 -18.00
C ALA A 259 -14.47 -5.31 -18.93
N SER A 260 -14.26 -5.08 -20.22
CA SER A 260 -13.91 -6.13 -21.19
C SER A 260 -12.60 -6.84 -20.81
N LEU A 261 -11.60 -6.08 -20.37
CA LEU A 261 -10.33 -6.65 -19.91
C LEU A 261 -10.48 -7.46 -18.60
N HIS A 262 -11.32 -7.01 -17.66
CA HIS A 262 -11.67 -7.82 -16.47
C HIS A 262 -12.38 -9.13 -16.83
N HIS A 263 -13.25 -9.11 -17.86
CA HIS A 263 -13.82 -10.34 -18.39
C HIS A 263 -12.76 -11.27 -18.99
N LYS A 264 -11.75 -10.73 -19.67
CA LYS A 264 -10.62 -11.51 -20.22
C LYS A 264 -9.84 -12.21 -19.10
N ILE A 265 -9.57 -11.52 -17.98
CA ILE A 265 -9.02 -12.15 -16.76
C ILE A 265 -9.94 -13.27 -16.29
N ARG A 266 -11.22 -12.99 -16.05
CA ARG A 266 -12.17 -14.01 -15.55
C ARG A 266 -12.23 -15.25 -16.45
N PHE A 267 -12.22 -15.08 -17.76
CA PHE A 267 -12.26 -16.21 -18.70
C PHE A 267 -10.98 -17.04 -18.74
N SER A 268 -9.85 -16.50 -18.28
CA SER A 268 -8.58 -17.24 -18.12
C SER A 268 -8.48 -18.03 -16.81
N LEU A 269 -9.48 -17.92 -15.92
CA LEU A 269 -9.56 -18.68 -14.66
C LEU A 269 -10.18 -20.07 -14.84
N GLU A 270 -10.55 -20.41 -16.08
CA GLU A 270 -11.05 -21.72 -16.45
C GLU A 270 -10.27 -22.23 -17.66
N SER A 271 -9.71 -23.43 -17.55
CA SER A 271 -8.88 -24.07 -18.58
C SER A 271 -9.69 -24.35 -19.84
N GLN A 272 -9.00 -24.70 -20.93
CA GLN A 272 -9.64 -25.15 -22.17
C GLN A 272 -10.48 -26.43 -22.00
N ARG A 273 -10.30 -27.19 -20.91
CA ARG A 273 -11.09 -28.38 -20.57
C ARG A 273 -12.28 -28.07 -19.65
N GLY A 274 -12.46 -26.82 -19.20
CA GLY A 274 -13.52 -26.44 -18.25
C GLY A 274 -13.14 -26.60 -16.77
N GLU A 275 -11.87 -26.91 -16.48
CA GLU A 275 -11.34 -26.91 -15.11
C GLU A 275 -11.26 -25.49 -14.58
N SER A 276 -11.69 -25.25 -13.34
CA SER A 276 -11.35 -24.01 -12.63
C SER A 276 -9.86 -23.92 -12.35
N LEU A 277 -9.36 -22.71 -12.11
CA LEU A 277 -7.97 -22.47 -11.71
C LEU A 277 -7.56 -23.32 -10.51
N ALA A 278 -8.44 -23.49 -9.51
CA ALA A 278 -8.17 -24.33 -8.35
C ALA A 278 -8.04 -25.81 -8.70
N GLU A 279 -8.85 -26.32 -9.63
CA GLU A 279 -8.75 -27.70 -10.14
C GLU A 279 -7.45 -27.90 -10.94
N LEU A 280 -7.12 -26.96 -11.83
CA LEU A 280 -5.89 -27.00 -12.63
C LEU A 280 -4.63 -26.95 -11.76
N LEU A 281 -4.64 -26.13 -10.70
CA LEU A 281 -3.56 -26.06 -9.73
C LEU A 281 -3.41 -27.35 -8.93
N ARG A 282 -4.51 -27.99 -8.50
CA ARG A 282 -4.45 -29.33 -7.87
C ARG A 282 -3.88 -30.37 -8.81
N ARG A 283 -4.29 -30.34 -10.08
CA ARG A 283 -3.76 -31.24 -11.11
C ARG A 283 -2.26 -31.03 -11.32
N THR A 284 -1.81 -29.78 -11.40
CA THR A 284 -0.39 -29.41 -11.45
C THR A 284 0.39 -30.03 -10.29
N ASP A 285 -0.14 -29.92 -9.07
CA ASP A 285 0.52 -30.44 -7.87
C ASP A 285 0.53 -31.98 -7.83
N SER A 286 -0.43 -32.66 -8.47
CA SER A 286 -0.44 -34.12 -8.59
C SER A 286 0.41 -34.66 -9.74
N GLU A 287 0.49 -33.95 -10.88
CA GLU A 287 1.14 -34.42 -12.11
C GLU A 287 2.66 -34.21 -12.10
N LEU A 288 3.13 -33.06 -11.57
CA LEU A 288 4.56 -32.71 -11.59
C LEU A 288 5.47 -33.75 -10.90
N PRO A 289 5.12 -34.34 -9.73
CA PRO A 289 5.93 -35.39 -9.10
C PRO A 289 6.12 -36.63 -9.98
N ASP A 290 5.18 -36.92 -10.87
CA ASP A 290 5.21 -38.06 -11.79
C ASP A 290 5.89 -37.71 -13.14
N GLY A 291 6.44 -36.51 -13.27
CA GLY A 291 7.08 -36.02 -14.50
C GLY A 291 6.10 -35.61 -15.61
N LEU A 292 4.81 -35.50 -15.29
CA LEU A 292 3.77 -35.05 -16.22
C LEU A 292 3.64 -33.52 -16.14
N THR A 293 3.77 -32.83 -17.29
CA THR A 293 3.80 -31.35 -17.34
C THR A 293 2.55 -30.70 -17.92
N ASP A 294 1.60 -31.47 -18.49
CA ASP A 294 0.38 -30.96 -19.15
C ASP A 294 -0.40 -29.93 -18.31
N GLY A 295 -0.71 -30.24 -17.05
CA GLY A 295 -1.37 -29.31 -16.12
C GLY A 295 -0.56 -28.05 -15.85
N TYR A 296 0.74 -28.22 -15.67
CA TYR A 296 1.63 -27.11 -15.39
C TYR A 296 1.81 -26.18 -16.58
N GLU A 297 1.96 -26.73 -17.80
CA GLU A 297 2.09 -25.95 -19.03
C GLU A 297 0.81 -25.17 -19.34
N ALA A 298 -0.36 -25.79 -19.15
CA ALA A 298 -1.64 -25.10 -19.28
C ALA A 298 -1.77 -23.96 -18.25
N PHE A 299 -1.39 -24.20 -16.99
CA PHE A 299 -1.38 -23.15 -15.96
C PHE A 299 -0.47 -21.98 -16.33
N ILE A 300 0.76 -22.25 -16.79
CA ILE A 300 1.72 -21.21 -17.17
C ILE A 300 1.24 -20.41 -18.40
N HIS A 301 0.62 -21.08 -19.37
CA HIS A 301 0.02 -20.42 -20.53
C HIS A 301 -1.07 -19.42 -20.10
N ASP A 302 -2.02 -19.87 -19.28
CA ASP A 302 -3.12 -19.03 -18.80
C ASP A 302 -2.62 -17.91 -17.87
N ALA A 303 -1.64 -18.20 -17.01
CA ALA A 303 -0.99 -17.21 -16.13
C ALA A 303 -0.27 -16.12 -16.93
N THR A 304 0.40 -16.49 -18.02
CA THR A 304 1.06 -15.53 -18.90
C THR A 304 0.03 -14.62 -19.57
N GLN A 305 -1.09 -15.16 -20.06
CA GLN A 305 -2.18 -14.35 -20.62
C GLN A 305 -2.81 -13.41 -19.57
N ARG A 306 -2.94 -13.86 -18.31
CA ARG A 306 -3.40 -13.00 -17.21
C ARG A 306 -2.46 -11.84 -16.96
N LEU A 307 -1.15 -12.08 -16.91
CA LEU A 307 -0.16 -11.03 -16.70
C LEU A 307 -0.21 -9.98 -17.82
N GLU A 308 -0.30 -10.38 -19.09
CA GLU A 308 -0.42 -9.43 -20.20
C GLU A 308 -1.72 -8.63 -20.13
N THR A 309 -2.84 -9.30 -19.84
CA THR A 309 -4.14 -8.62 -19.65
C THR A 309 -4.10 -7.65 -18.48
N LEU A 310 -3.40 -7.97 -17.37
CA LEU A 310 -3.23 -7.07 -16.24
C LEU A 310 -2.45 -5.79 -16.61
N LYS A 311 -1.48 -5.85 -17.53
CA LYS A 311 -0.79 -4.66 -18.06
C LYS A 311 -1.74 -3.77 -18.87
N GLU A 312 -2.62 -4.38 -19.67
CA GLU A 312 -3.68 -3.67 -20.40
C GLU A 312 -4.65 -2.99 -19.43
N ILE A 313 -5.09 -3.70 -18.37
CA ILE A 313 -6.00 -3.17 -17.34
C ILE A 313 -5.35 -2.00 -16.58
N LEU A 314 -4.07 -2.12 -16.23
CA LEU A 314 -3.33 -1.04 -15.56
C LEU A 314 -3.34 0.24 -16.41
N THR A 315 -3.04 0.11 -17.70
CA THR A 315 -3.07 1.25 -18.63
C THR A 315 -4.46 1.88 -18.72
N ALA A 316 -5.52 1.06 -18.76
CA ALA A 316 -6.89 1.57 -18.77
C ALA A 316 -7.26 2.27 -17.44
N ALA A 317 -6.85 1.73 -16.30
CA ALA A 317 -7.07 2.33 -14.99
C ALA A 317 -6.37 3.69 -14.87
N GLU A 318 -5.10 3.79 -15.31
CA GLU A 318 -4.35 5.06 -15.28
C GLU A 318 -5.00 6.13 -16.17
N LYS A 319 -5.55 5.77 -17.33
CA LYS A 319 -6.33 6.69 -18.16
C LYS A 319 -7.60 7.18 -17.46
N ILE A 320 -8.30 6.29 -16.76
CA ILE A 320 -9.50 6.64 -15.97
C ILE A 320 -9.12 7.57 -14.81
N GLU A 321 -8.09 7.23 -14.05
CA GLU A 321 -7.59 8.05 -12.93
C GLU A 321 -7.17 9.44 -13.42
N ALA A 322 -6.45 9.53 -14.55
CA ALA A 322 -6.04 10.80 -15.14
C ALA A 322 -7.24 11.65 -15.61
N LEU A 323 -8.28 11.02 -16.19
CA LEU A 323 -9.51 11.70 -16.57
C LEU A 323 -10.23 12.27 -15.33
N LEU A 324 -10.39 11.45 -14.28
CA LEU A 324 -11.00 11.85 -13.03
C LEU A 324 -10.22 12.97 -12.34
N GLN A 325 -8.88 12.93 -12.38
CA GLN A 325 -8.03 13.97 -11.81
C GLN A 325 -8.18 15.32 -12.52
N LYS A 326 -8.34 15.31 -13.85
CA LYS A 326 -8.56 16.51 -14.66
C LYS A 326 -9.99 17.05 -14.57
N ALA A 327 -10.96 16.21 -14.23
CA ALA A 327 -12.36 16.60 -14.11
C ALA A 327 -12.60 17.57 -12.93
N PRO A 328 -13.51 18.56 -13.07
CA PRO A 328 -13.91 19.40 -11.95
C PRO A 328 -14.47 18.59 -10.79
N THR A 329 -14.26 19.02 -9.55
CA THR A 329 -14.63 18.28 -8.32
C THR A 329 -16.06 17.72 -8.36
N ALA A 330 -17.05 18.55 -8.71
CA ALA A 330 -18.45 18.13 -8.76
C ALA A 330 -18.72 17.04 -9.81
N LEU A 331 -18.10 17.15 -11.00
CA LEU A 331 -18.23 16.13 -12.04
C LEU A 331 -17.51 14.84 -11.63
N ARG A 332 -16.31 14.95 -11.07
CA ARG A 332 -15.57 13.79 -10.55
C ARG A 332 -16.38 13.03 -9.51
N GLU A 333 -16.99 13.73 -8.55
CA GLU A 333 -17.84 13.12 -7.53
C GLU A 333 -19.06 12.42 -8.15
N GLN A 334 -19.70 13.05 -9.16
CA GLN A 334 -20.80 12.45 -9.91
C GLN A 334 -20.37 11.20 -10.69
N LEU A 335 -19.21 11.21 -11.36
CA LEU A 335 -18.71 10.07 -12.13
C LEU A 335 -18.33 8.89 -11.21
N VAL A 336 -17.65 9.17 -10.09
CA VAL A 336 -17.29 8.13 -9.11
C VAL A 336 -18.53 7.55 -8.44
N ALA A 337 -19.56 8.36 -8.16
CA ALA A 337 -20.81 7.88 -7.56
C ALA A 337 -21.61 6.91 -8.44
N GLN A 338 -21.33 6.85 -9.75
CA GLN A 338 -21.95 5.87 -10.66
C GLN A 338 -21.34 4.47 -10.51
N LEU A 339 -20.20 4.35 -9.83
CA LEU A 339 -19.49 3.09 -9.64
C LEU A 339 -19.74 2.53 -8.24
N PRO A 340 -19.96 1.21 -8.12
CA PRO A 340 -19.87 0.55 -6.82
C PRO A 340 -18.49 0.81 -6.18
N PRO A 341 -18.40 1.06 -4.86
CA PRO A 341 -17.13 1.33 -4.18
C PRO A 341 -16.07 0.25 -4.41
N GLU A 342 -16.47 -1.01 -4.60
CA GLU A 342 -15.55 -2.13 -4.85
C GLU A 342 -15.03 -2.17 -6.30
N ARG A 343 -15.61 -1.39 -7.21
CA ARG A 343 -15.31 -1.41 -8.65
C ARG A 343 -14.63 -0.13 -9.14
N ILE A 344 -14.21 0.75 -8.24
CA ILE A 344 -13.44 1.94 -8.60
C ILE A 344 -12.08 1.47 -9.14
N PRO A 345 -11.71 1.78 -10.40
CA PRO A 345 -10.41 1.42 -10.94
C PRO A 345 -9.27 1.99 -10.09
N SER A 346 -8.27 1.15 -9.81
CA SER A 346 -7.12 1.51 -8.99
C SER A 346 -5.83 0.96 -9.59
N SER A 347 -4.98 1.83 -10.11
CA SER A 347 -3.65 1.49 -10.63
C SER A 347 -2.79 0.85 -9.54
N VAL A 348 -2.90 1.33 -8.30
CA VAL A 348 -2.22 0.79 -7.12
C VAL A 348 -2.56 -0.68 -6.89
N SER A 349 -3.84 -1.04 -6.91
CA SER A 349 -4.27 -2.44 -6.71
C SER A 349 -3.76 -3.33 -7.84
N LEU A 350 -3.76 -2.82 -9.07
CA LEU A 350 -3.36 -3.59 -10.26
C LEU A 350 -1.86 -3.89 -10.29
N LYS A 351 -1.01 -2.95 -9.85
CA LYS A 351 0.43 -3.19 -9.69
C LYS A 351 0.72 -4.32 -8.69
N GLN A 352 -0.08 -4.41 -7.62
CA GLN A 352 0.05 -5.54 -6.67
C GLN A 352 -0.42 -6.87 -7.26
N HIS A 353 -1.49 -6.87 -8.05
CA HIS A 353 -1.90 -8.08 -8.78
C HIS A 353 -0.90 -8.51 -9.87
N GLN A 354 -0.15 -7.57 -10.46
CA GLN A 354 0.98 -7.90 -11.33
C GLN A 354 2.10 -8.61 -10.55
N LEU A 355 2.43 -8.14 -9.33
CA LEU A 355 3.40 -8.82 -8.46
C LEU A 355 2.97 -10.25 -8.11
N LEU A 356 1.68 -10.46 -7.79
CA LEU A 356 1.10 -11.79 -7.59
C LEU A 356 1.22 -12.68 -8.84
N SER A 357 0.91 -12.15 -10.01
CA SER A 357 1.00 -12.91 -11.27
C SER A 357 2.46 -13.25 -11.62
N LEU A 358 3.40 -12.35 -11.30
CA LEU A 358 4.82 -12.59 -11.48
C LEU A 358 5.36 -13.63 -10.49
N SER A 359 4.86 -13.68 -9.25
CA SER A 359 5.24 -14.72 -8.28
C SER A 359 4.83 -16.12 -8.75
N GLU A 360 3.67 -16.24 -9.40
CA GLU A 360 3.22 -17.50 -10.02
C GLU A 360 4.09 -17.96 -11.20
N LEU A 361 4.71 -17.02 -11.92
CA LEU A 361 5.42 -17.27 -13.18
C LEU A 361 6.94 -17.42 -13.02
N ILE A 362 7.54 -16.89 -11.96
CA ILE A 362 9.00 -16.74 -11.85
C ILE A 362 9.77 -18.07 -11.76
N VAL A 363 9.18 -19.13 -11.20
CA VAL A 363 9.84 -20.44 -11.03
C VAL A 363 9.35 -21.47 -12.06
N ASN A 364 10.27 -22.12 -12.77
CA ASN A 364 10.00 -23.21 -13.70
C ASN A 364 9.98 -24.59 -13.00
N ARG A 365 8.86 -24.91 -12.34
CA ARG A 365 8.63 -26.18 -11.64
C ARG A 365 8.71 -27.44 -12.52
N ALA A 366 8.65 -27.32 -13.86
CA ALA A 366 8.75 -28.48 -14.77
C ALA A 366 10.15 -29.11 -14.79
N LEU A 367 11.20 -28.37 -14.42
CA LEU A 367 12.57 -28.89 -14.43
C LEU A 367 12.93 -29.64 -13.13
N GLY A 368 11.95 -29.85 -12.25
CA GLY A 368 12.10 -30.58 -10.99
C GLY A 368 12.40 -29.68 -9.78
N ALA A 369 12.88 -30.29 -8.70
CA ALA A 369 13.05 -29.65 -7.39
C ALA A 369 14.34 -28.81 -7.25
N GLY A 370 15.14 -28.68 -8.31
CA GLY A 370 16.40 -27.94 -8.29
C GLY A 370 17.52 -28.59 -7.48
N ARG A 371 18.64 -27.86 -7.39
CA ARG A 371 19.79 -28.31 -6.59
C ARG A 371 19.48 -28.19 -5.09
N PRO A 372 19.99 -29.07 -4.22
CA PRO A 372 19.71 -29.00 -2.79
C PRO A 372 19.96 -27.63 -2.14
N GLU A 373 21.00 -26.92 -2.59
CA GLU A 373 21.34 -25.57 -2.13
C GLU A 373 20.35 -24.47 -2.55
N GLU A 374 19.53 -24.72 -3.57
CA GLU A 374 18.52 -23.79 -4.11
C GLU A 374 17.14 -23.95 -3.46
N ARG A 375 16.83 -25.17 -2.98
CA ARG A 375 15.50 -25.55 -2.46
C ARG A 375 14.88 -24.56 -1.47
N PRO A 376 15.61 -24.05 -0.46
CA PRO A 376 15.01 -23.12 0.51
C PRO A 376 14.47 -21.85 -0.15
N PHE A 377 15.15 -21.34 -1.17
CA PHE A 377 14.71 -20.16 -1.91
C PHE A 377 13.58 -20.47 -2.90
N LEU A 378 13.62 -21.66 -3.51
CA LEU A 378 12.53 -22.14 -4.37
C LEU A 378 11.24 -22.30 -3.56
N ASP A 379 11.32 -22.89 -2.36
CA ASP A 379 10.19 -23.08 -1.45
C ASP A 379 9.52 -21.75 -1.09
N VAL A 380 10.31 -20.69 -0.83
CA VAL A 380 9.80 -19.32 -0.63
C VAL A 380 9.02 -18.80 -1.83
N LEU A 381 9.49 -19.07 -3.06
CA LEU A 381 8.86 -18.56 -4.29
C LEU A 381 7.67 -19.39 -4.75
N VAL A 382 7.60 -20.68 -4.42
CA VAL A 382 6.47 -21.56 -4.81
C VAL A 382 5.38 -21.66 -3.74
N ASP A 383 5.63 -21.16 -2.53
CA ASP A 383 4.62 -21.12 -1.47
C ASP A 383 3.51 -20.10 -1.78
N ARG A 384 2.41 -20.59 -2.34
CA ARG A 384 1.21 -19.79 -2.61
C ARG A 384 0.62 -19.15 -1.36
N LYS A 385 0.87 -19.65 -0.15
CA LYS A 385 0.38 -19.04 1.09
C LYS A 385 1.06 -17.69 1.34
N ALA A 386 2.31 -17.54 0.90
CA ALA A 386 3.03 -16.28 0.97
C ALA A 386 2.25 -15.16 0.25
N ASN A 387 1.52 -15.44 -0.84
CA ASN A 387 0.74 -14.44 -1.54
C ASN A 387 -0.32 -13.72 -0.66
N ALA A 388 -0.70 -14.29 0.50
CA ALA A 388 -1.59 -13.65 1.47
C ALA A 388 -1.08 -12.30 1.97
N GLY A 389 0.24 -12.12 2.17
CA GLY A 389 0.76 -10.82 2.62
C GLY A 389 0.77 -9.76 1.53
N ILE A 390 0.98 -10.13 0.25
CA ILE A 390 0.80 -9.19 -0.88
C ILE A 390 -0.66 -8.68 -0.92
N LEU A 391 -1.63 -9.57 -0.69
CA LEU A 391 -3.04 -9.19 -0.60
C LEU A 391 -3.33 -8.32 0.63
N ALA A 392 -2.72 -8.60 1.77
CA ALA A 392 -2.87 -7.79 2.99
C ALA A 392 -2.38 -6.35 2.75
N HIS A 393 -1.23 -6.16 2.09
CA HIS A 393 -0.75 -4.82 1.73
C HIS A 393 -1.67 -4.12 0.73
N THR A 394 -2.20 -4.84 -0.26
CA THR A 394 -3.21 -4.30 -1.20
C THR A 394 -4.46 -3.80 -0.45
N GLU A 395 -4.91 -4.55 0.55
CA GLU A 395 -6.06 -4.21 1.39
C GLU A 395 -5.80 -2.97 2.24
N ILE A 396 -4.65 -2.87 2.92
CA ILE A 396 -4.27 -1.67 3.70
C ILE A 396 -4.15 -0.41 2.80
N ARG A 397 -3.75 -0.59 1.54
CA ARG A 397 -3.64 0.50 0.56
C ARG A 397 -4.98 0.99 0.06
N THR A 398 -5.93 0.09 -0.17
CA THR A 398 -7.20 0.40 -0.87
C THR A 398 -8.40 0.56 0.05
N THR A 399 -8.30 0.12 1.31
CA THR A 399 -9.41 0.10 2.26
C THR A 399 -9.17 1.01 3.46
N SER A 400 -10.22 1.71 3.90
CA SER A 400 -10.26 2.54 5.10
C SER A 400 -10.93 1.81 6.27
N GLY A 401 -10.69 2.26 7.50
CA GLY A 401 -11.32 1.71 8.71
C GLY A 401 -10.41 0.82 9.57
N TYR A 402 -9.16 0.59 9.17
CA TYR A 402 -8.14 -0.03 10.03
C TYR A 402 -7.49 1.02 10.94
N SER A 403 -7.25 0.66 12.20
CA SER A 403 -6.48 1.47 13.15
C SER A 403 -5.00 1.60 12.71
N PRO A 404 -4.28 2.65 13.14
CA PRO A 404 -2.85 2.77 12.87
C PRO A 404 -2.04 1.55 13.35
N ALA A 405 -2.33 1.04 14.54
CA ALA A 405 -1.68 -0.15 15.09
C ALA A 405 -1.89 -1.40 14.21
N GLU A 406 -3.14 -1.70 13.81
CA GLU A 406 -3.44 -2.80 12.87
C GLU A 406 -2.65 -2.64 11.56
N GLN A 407 -2.58 -1.42 11.01
CA GLN A 407 -1.84 -1.16 9.78
C GLN A 407 -0.33 -1.38 9.97
N ILE A 408 0.24 -0.92 11.08
CA ILE A 408 1.67 -1.08 11.38
C ILE A 408 2.02 -2.55 11.53
N ASP A 409 1.24 -3.32 12.30
CA ASP A 409 1.51 -4.73 12.53
C ASP A 409 1.44 -5.54 11.22
N VAL A 410 0.41 -5.31 10.39
CA VAL A 410 0.31 -5.94 9.06
C VAL A 410 1.47 -5.53 8.13
N LEU A 411 1.78 -4.24 8.04
CA LEU A 411 2.83 -3.76 7.11
C LEU A 411 4.24 -4.23 7.54
N LYS A 412 4.49 -4.45 8.84
CA LYS A 412 5.74 -5.07 9.31
C LYS A 412 5.92 -6.48 8.77
N ASP A 413 4.89 -7.31 8.86
CA ASP A 413 4.96 -8.70 8.40
C ASP A 413 5.07 -8.77 6.87
N VAL A 414 4.34 -7.92 6.15
CA VAL A 414 4.49 -7.83 4.69
C VAL A 414 5.89 -7.31 4.30
N SER A 415 6.49 -6.40 5.06
CA SER A 415 7.88 -5.97 4.82
C SER A 415 8.85 -7.14 4.92
N GLN A 416 8.73 -7.99 5.94
CA GLN A 416 9.60 -9.16 6.10
C GLN A 416 9.37 -10.15 4.95
N GLN A 417 8.13 -10.35 4.53
CA GLN A 417 7.84 -11.22 3.41
C GLN A 417 8.46 -10.71 2.09
N TYR A 418 8.40 -9.41 1.82
CA TYR A 418 9.04 -8.80 0.66
C TYR A 418 10.57 -8.89 0.71
N GLU A 419 11.17 -8.82 1.91
CA GLU A 419 12.59 -9.09 2.16
C GLU A 419 12.96 -10.53 1.74
N ARG A 420 12.18 -11.53 2.20
CA ARG A 420 12.41 -12.95 1.84
C ARG A 420 12.25 -13.22 0.34
N LEU A 421 11.21 -12.69 -0.30
CA LEU A 421 10.99 -12.84 -1.75
C LEU A 421 12.13 -12.25 -2.58
N GLU A 422 12.59 -11.04 -2.23
CA GLU A 422 13.71 -10.40 -2.92
C GLU A 422 15.01 -11.21 -2.72
N ASN A 423 15.29 -11.65 -1.49
CA ASN A 423 16.46 -12.47 -1.19
C ASN A 423 16.47 -13.79 -1.96
N ALA A 424 15.31 -14.45 -2.06
CA ALA A 424 15.16 -15.70 -2.80
C ALA A 424 15.50 -15.54 -4.29
N VAL A 425 14.89 -14.55 -4.96
CA VAL A 425 15.16 -14.30 -6.39
C VAL A 425 16.62 -13.90 -6.62
N ASN A 426 17.14 -12.97 -5.83
CA ASN A 426 18.53 -12.52 -5.98
C ASN A 426 19.53 -13.65 -5.74
N THR A 427 19.31 -14.48 -4.72
CA THR A 427 20.20 -15.61 -4.43
C THR A 427 20.16 -16.67 -5.53
N LEU A 428 18.98 -17.06 -6.01
CA LEU A 428 18.85 -17.99 -7.13
C LEU A 428 19.49 -17.45 -8.42
N THR A 429 19.42 -16.13 -8.62
CA THR A 429 20.08 -15.44 -9.74
C THR A 429 21.60 -15.53 -9.62
N GLU A 430 22.16 -15.19 -8.46
CA GLU A 430 23.60 -15.25 -8.22
C GLU A 430 24.15 -16.69 -8.28
N MET A 431 23.32 -17.69 -7.97
CA MET A 431 23.63 -19.12 -8.11
C MET A 431 23.53 -19.63 -9.55
N GLY A 432 23.01 -18.83 -10.49
CA GLY A 432 22.77 -19.24 -11.88
C GLY A 432 21.72 -20.33 -12.01
N SER A 433 20.64 -20.27 -11.21
CA SER A 433 19.60 -21.31 -11.23
C SER A 433 18.85 -21.33 -12.55
N VAL A 434 18.84 -22.50 -13.21
CA VAL A 434 18.09 -22.74 -14.45
C VAL A 434 16.56 -22.76 -14.23
N LEU A 435 16.12 -22.82 -12.97
CA LEU A 435 14.71 -22.81 -12.60
C LEU A 435 14.10 -21.41 -12.64
N LEU A 436 14.90 -20.35 -12.59
CA LEU A 436 14.37 -19.00 -12.76
C LEU A 436 14.01 -18.74 -14.22
N ARG A 437 12.78 -18.30 -14.45
CA ARG A 437 12.35 -17.82 -15.76
C ARG A 437 12.81 -16.38 -15.96
N GLU A 438 13.92 -16.25 -16.67
CA GLU A 438 14.55 -14.96 -16.99
C GLU A 438 13.58 -13.86 -17.49
N PRO A 439 12.59 -14.14 -18.37
CA PRO A 439 11.63 -13.12 -18.81
C PRO A 439 10.83 -12.45 -17.68
N TYR A 440 10.65 -13.12 -16.54
CA TYR A 440 9.86 -12.61 -15.41
C TYR A 440 10.72 -12.07 -14.26
N ARG A 441 12.03 -12.34 -14.25
CA ARG A 441 12.93 -11.96 -13.15
C ARG A 441 13.00 -10.45 -12.93
N ALA A 442 13.36 -9.70 -13.97
CA ALA A 442 13.49 -8.24 -13.87
C ALA A 442 12.13 -7.56 -13.58
N PRO A 443 11.02 -7.89 -14.28
CA PRO A 443 9.70 -7.35 -13.94
C PRO A 443 9.27 -7.65 -12.50
N PHE A 444 9.56 -8.84 -11.98
CA PHE A 444 9.25 -9.20 -10.59
C PHE A 444 10.00 -8.30 -9.60
N LEU A 445 11.32 -8.17 -9.75
CA LEU A 445 12.14 -7.34 -8.86
C LEU A 445 11.75 -5.86 -8.94
N GLU A 446 11.38 -5.36 -10.13
CA GLU A 446 10.91 -3.99 -10.30
C GLU A 446 9.58 -3.76 -9.54
N GLN A 447 8.57 -4.62 -9.75
CA GLN A 447 7.28 -4.49 -9.08
C GLN A 447 7.39 -4.69 -7.57
N LEU A 448 8.22 -5.63 -7.12
CA LEU A 448 8.51 -5.84 -5.71
C LEU A 448 9.19 -4.61 -5.10
N GLY A 449 10.17 -4.02 -5.80
CA GLY A 449 10.83 -2.79 -5.37
C GLY A 449 9.87 -1.61 -5.22
N GLN A 450 8.95 -1.43 -6.16
CA GLN A 450 7.89 -0.41 -6.08
C GLN A 450 6.94 -0.67 -4.89
N ALA A 451 6.51 -1.93 -4.70
CA ALA A 451 5.67 -2.32 -3.58
C ALA A 451 6.36 -2.04 -2.23
N ARG A 452 7.64 -2.39 -2.11
CA ARG A 452 8.45 -2.12 -0.90
C ARG A 452 8.63 -0.65 -0.61
N ALA A 453 9.03 0.14 -1.60
CA ALA A 453 9.21 1.59 -1.41
C ALA A 453 7.90 2.25 -0.95
N SER A 454 6.77 1.82 -1.52
CA SER A 454 5.46 2.31 -1.10
C SER A 454 5.06 1.85 0.31
N LEU A 455 5.37 0.60 0.67
CA LEU A 455 5.13 0.06 2.01
C LEU A 455 5.96 0.81 3.05
N GLU A 456 7.26 0.98 2.79
CA GLU A 456 8.19 1.66 3.68
C GLU A 456 7.76 3.11 3.93
N ALA A 457 7.32 3.83 2.88
CA ALA A 457 6.79 5.19 3.02
C ALA A 457 5.50 5.25 3.86
N GLN A 458 4.58 4.30 3.66
CA GLN A 458 3.35 4.24 4.45
C GLN A 458 3.63 3.90 5.92
N LEU A 459 4.47 2.90 6.17
CA LEU A 459 4.84 2.47 7.52
C LEU A 459 5.58 3.58 8.27
N ALA A 460 6.54 4.25 7.63
CA ALA A 460 7.23 5.41 8.19
C ALA A 460 6.25 6.53 8.60
N SER A 461 5.29 6.86 7.72
CA SER A 461 4.26 7.86 8.01
C SER A 461 3.40 7.46 9.23
N LEU A 462 2.96 6.20 9.28
CA LEU A 462 2.17 5.68 10.41
C LEU A 462 2.94 5.73 11.73
N ILE A 463 4.23 5.35 11.72
CA ILE A 463 5.10 5.45 12.90
C ILE A 463 5.18 6.91 13.37
N LEU A 464 5.44 7.87 12.49
CA LEU A 464 5.51 9.29 12.88
C LEU A 464 4.19 9.80 13.48
N VAL A 465 3.05 9.29 13.02
CA VAL A 465 1.73 9.61 13.59
C VAL A 465 1.55 9.00 14.98
N GLU A 466 1.91 7.73 15.18
CA GLU A 466 1.84 7.09 16.51
C GLU A 466 2.77 7.76 17.52
N GLU A 467 3.95 8.19 17.08
CA GLU A 467 4.91 8.96 17.88
C GLU A 467 4.49 10.40 18.16
N LYS A 468 3.33 10.83 17.63
CA LYS A 468 2.81 12.20 17.76
C LYS A 468 3.78 13.26 17.20
N ILE A 469 4.63 12.87 16.26
CA ILE A 469 5.56 13.76 15.53
C ILE A 469 4.85 14.36 14.32
N ALA A 470 4.02 13.57 13.64
CA ALA A 470 3.20 14.00 12.52
C ALA A 470 1.70 13.99 12.89
N PRO A 471 0.89 14.92 12.36
CA PRO A 471 -0.55 14.88 12.55
C PRO A 471 -1.17 13.70 11.79
N LYS A 472 -2.24 13.12 12.34
CA LYS A 472 -3.01 12.09 11.65
C LYS A 472 -3.57 12.66 10.33
N PRO A 473 -3.30 12.02 9.17
CA PRO A 473 -3.81 12.51 7.89
C PRO A 473 -5.34 12.45 7.84
N ALA A 474 -5.93 13.34 7.05
CA ALA A 474 -7.36 13.32 6.79
C ALA A 474 -7.78 12.00 6.13
N ALA A 475 -9.02 11.56 6.37
CA ALA A 475 -9.53 10.34 5.78
C ALA A 475 -9.53 10.42 4.25
N ASP A 476 -8.90 9.44 3.61
CA ASP A 476 -8.89 9.33 2.17
C ASP A 476 -10.24 8.81 1.68
N LYS A 477 -11.05 9.72 1.12
CA LYS A 477 -12.40 9.42 0.60
C LYS A 477 -12.40 8.55 -0.65
N THR A 478 -11.24 8.29 -1.26
CA THR A 478 -11.12 7.42 -2.43
C THR A 478 -10.98 5.95 -2.05
N LYS A 479 -10.63 5.64 -0.78
CA LYS A 479 -10.56 4.27 -0.28
C LYS A 479 -11.94 3.71 0.02
N ARG A 480 -12.16 2.44 -0.33
CA ARG A 480 -13.39 1.72 0.04
C ARG A 480 -13.47 1.53 1.56
N PRO A 481 -14.67 1.47 2.16
CA PRO A 481 -14.80 1.11 3.56
C PRO A 481 -14.54 -0.39 3.79
N LYS A 482 -13.93 -0.73 4.94
CA LYS A 482 -13.76 -2.12 5.41
C LYS A 482 -15.11 -2.80 5.59
N LYS A 483 -15.26 -4.03 5.07
CA LYS A 483 -16.47 -4.84 5.25
C LYS A 483 -16.66 -5.26 6.73
N PRO A 484 -17.89 -5.39 7.23
CA PRO A 484 -18.15 -5.74 8.63
C PRO A 484 -17.59 -7.09 9.09
N ASN A 485 -17.37 -8.05 8.18
CA ASN A 485 -16.79 -9.36 8.47
C ASN A 485 -15.29 -9.46 8.14
N ARG A 486 -14.66 -8.39 7.62
CA ARG A 486 -13.21 -8.37 7.34
C ARG A 486 -12.44 -8.23 8.65
N ARG A 487 -11.43 -9.07 8.90
CA ARG A 487 -10.66 -9.09 10.15
C ARG A 487 -9.16 -9.12 9.88
N VAL A 488 -8.40 -8.43 10.73
CA VAL A 488 -6.97 -8.72 10.90
C VAL A 488 -6.90 -9.90 11.88
N ILE A 489 -6.19 -10.95 11.50
CA ILE A 489 -5.96 -12.13 12.32
C ILE A 489 -4.48 -12.24 12.64
N LYS A 490 -4.17 -12.77 13.82
CA LYS A 490 -2.82 -13.12 14.22
C LYS A 490 -2.67 -14.64 14.25
N THR A 491 -1.86 -15.18 13.36
CA THR A 491 -1.64 -16.62 13.25
C THR A 491 -0.77 -17.15 14.39
N LEU A 492 -0.75 -18.47 14.59
CA LEU A 492 0.09 -19.11 15.61
C LEU A 492 1.60 -18.89 15.38
N ASP A 493 2.01 -18.69 14.12
CA ASP A 493 3.38 -18.29 13.76
C ASP A 493 3.60 -16.76 13.83
N ASN A 494 2.71 -16.04 14.53
CA ASN A 494 2.76 -14.60 14.81
C ASN A 494 2.67 -13.68 13.57
N GLN A 495 2.10 -14.14 12.45
CA GLN A 495 1.85 -13.29 11.28
C GLN A 495 0.48 -12.61 11.36
N ASN A 496 0.43 -11.33 10.96
CA ASN A 496 -0.77 -10.53 10.85
C ASN A 496 -1.29 -10.57 9.41
N LEU A 497 -2.38 -11.29 9.20
CA LEU A 497 -3.01 -11.46 7.90
C LEU A 497 -4.41 -10.84 7.89
N ILE A 498 -4.97 -10.63 6.69
CA ILE A 498 -6.32 -10.07 6.53
C ILE A 498 -7.19 -11.01 5.72
N GLY A 499 -8.34 -11.38 6.27
CA GLY A 499 -9.31 -12.26 5.61
C GLY A 499 -10.76 -11.95 5.99
N ASP A 500 -11.67 -12.68 5.36
CA ASP A 500 -13.11 -12.61 5.62
C ASP A 500 -13.50 -13.66 6.66
N LEU A 501 -14.11 -13.21 7.77
CA LEU A 501 -14.73 -14.09 8.74
C LEU A 501 -15.93 -14.80 8.09
N ARG A 502 -15.89 -16.13 8.11
CA ARG A 502 -16.94 -17.01 7.61
C ARG A 502 -18.07 -17.10 8.63
N PRO A 503 -19.35 -17.09 8.20
CA PRO A 503 -20.47 -17.41 9.08
C PRO A 503 -20.31 -18.81 9.69
N SER A 504 -20.64 -18.98 10.97
CA SER A 504 -20.60 -20.29 11.64
C SER A 504 -21.52 -21.29 10.95
N GLN A 505 -21.03 -22.52 10.72
CA GLN A 505 -21.80 -23.61 10.14
C GLN A 505 -21.99 -24.74 11.16
N PRO A 506 -23.15 -25.43 11.18
CA PRO A 506 -23.39 -26.51 12.15
C PRO A 506 -22.39 -27.67 12.06
N GLU A 507 -21.84 -27.90 10.85
CA GLU A 507 -20.98 -29.04 10.52
C GLU A 507 -19.50 -28.82 10.90
N ALA A 508 -19.11 -27.58 11.23
CA ALA A 508 -17.76 -27.22 11.62
C ALA A 508 -17.81 -26.18 12.75
N PRO A 509 -17.78 -26.59 14.03
CA PRO A 509 -17.81 -25.67 15.16
C PRO A 509 -16.55 -24.79 15.17
N GLY A 510 -16.71 -23.49 15.44
CA GLY A 510 -15.61 -22.53 15.52
C GLY A 510 -15.72 -21.38 14.49
N ASN A 511 -14.83 -20.41 14.63
CA ASN A 511 -14.70 -19.29 13.69
C ASN A 511 -13.65 -19.62 12.62
N PHE A 512 -13.98 -19.34 11.37
CA PHE A 512 -13.06 -19.51 10.24
C PHE A 512 -12.82 -18.20 9.52
N VAL A 513 -11.60 -17.98 9.05
CA VAL A 513 -11.23 -16.82 8.23
C VAL A 513 -10.67 -17.30 6.90
N ASP A 514 -11.25 -16.82 5.80
CA ASP A 514 -10.81 -17.12 4.45
C ASP A 514 -10.02 -15.95 3.87
N ILE A 515 -8.84 -16.25 3.32
CA ILE A 515 -8.04 -15.30 2.54
C ILE A 515 -8.23 -15.64 1.07
N GLN A 516 -8.92 -14.75 0.36
CA GLN A 516 -9.23 -14.89 -1.06
C GLN A 516 -8.54 -13.80 -1.87
N ASP A 517 -8.04 -14.18 -3.04
CA ASP A 517 -7.61 -13.20 -4.04
C ASP A 517 -8.85 -12.54 -4.67
N PRO A 518 -9.03 -11.22 -4.52
CA PRO A 518 -10.21 -10.52 -5.03
C PRO A 518 -10.29 -10.48 -6.56
N LEU A 519 -9.20 -10.71 -7.28
CA LEU A 519 -9.18 -10.73 -8.74
C LEU A 519 -9.56 -12.10 -9.29
N THR A 520 -9.02 -13.17 -8.71
CA THR A 520 -9.21 -14.55 -9.20
C THR A 520 -10.33 -15.30 -8.47
N GLY A 521 -10.74 -14.83 -7.28
CA GLY A 521 -11.67 -15.53 -6.40
C GLY A 521 -11.07 -16.77 -5.74
N GLN A 522 -9.78 -17.04 -5.92
CA GLN A 522 -9.12 -18.20 -5.35
C GLN A 522 -8.92 -18.03 -3.84
N THR A 523 -9.34 -19.02 -3.05
CA THR A 523 -8.94 -19.13 -1.64
C THR A 523 -7.48 -19.56 -1.54
N LEU A 524 -6.64 -18.68 -1.01
CA LEU A 524 -5.21 -18.96 -0.77
C LEU A 524 -4.99 -19.73 0.53
N ALA A 525 -5.75 -19.41 1.57
CA ALA A 525 -5.67 -20.06 2.87
C ALA A 525 -6.99 -19.90 3.65
N THR A 526 -7.29 -20.89 4.47
CA THR A 526 -8.36 -20.84 5.48
C THR A 526 -7.73 -21.05 6.85
N TYR A 527 -8.13 -20.23 7.82
CA TYR A 527 -7.67 -20.31 9.21
C TYR A 527 -8.85 -20.60 10.13
N HIS A 528 -8.61 -21.36 11.19
CA HIS A 528 -9.55 -21.68 12.26
C HIS A 528 -9.06 -21.08 13.58
N GLU A 529 -9.97 -20.50 14.36
CA GLU A 529 -9.65 -19.93 15.67
C GLU A 529 -9.28 -21.02 16.68
N HIS A 530 -8.10 -20.91 17.30
CA HIS A 530 -7.63 -21.88 18.29
C HIS A 530 -8.21 -21.54 19.68
N ALA A 531 -9.04 -22.44 20.22
CA ALA A 531 -9.92 -22.19 21.37
C ALA A 531 -9.24 -21.76 22.70
N HIS A 532 -7.93 -21.97 22.84
CA HIS A 532 -7.21 -21.76 24.11
C HIS A 532 -6.10 -20.71 24.07
N GLU A 533 -5.70 -20.21 22.89
CA GLU A 533 -4.53 -19.32 22.75
C GLU A 533 -4.85 -17.98 22.07
N GLY A 534 -6.09 -17.77 21.61
CA GLY A 534 -6.48 -16.55 20.89
C GLY A 534 -5.77 -16.34 19.54
N GLY A 535 -5.05 -17.37 19.07
CA GLY A 535 -4.35 -17.39 17.78
C GLY A 535 -5.10 -18.17 16.71
N TRP A 536 -4.73 -17.97 15.45
CA TRP A 536 -5.39 -18.58 14.29
C TRP A 536 -4.50 -19.68 13.68
N GLN A 537 -5.04 -20.89 13.56
CA GLN A 537 -4.35 -22.05 12.99
C GLN A 537 -4.79 -22.27 11.54
N ILE A 538 -3.84 -22.52 10.64
CA ILE A 538 -4.17 -22.84 9.25
C ILE A 538 -4.90 -24.20 9.17
N VAL A 539 -5.96 -24.24 8.37
CA VAL A 539 -6.66 -25.48 8.05
C VAL A 539 -5.91 -26.16 6.92
N GLU A 540 -5.19 -27.25 7.25
CA GLU A 540 -4.60 -28.08 6.21
C GLU A 540 -5.65 -28.96 5.55
N PRO A 541 -5.61 -29.13 4.21
CA PRO A 541 -6.51 -30.05 3.54
C PRO A 541 -6.27 -31.47 4.05
N VAL A 542 -7.36 -32.16 4.42
CA VAL A 542 -7.32 -33.54 4.93
C VAL A 542 -6.66 -34.43 3.89
N ARG A 543 -5.39 -34.81 4.13
CA ARG A 543 -4.71 -35.81 3.33
C ARG A 543 -5.18 -37.18 3.83
N ALA A 544 -5.72 -38.01 2.93
CA ALA A 544 -6.07 -39.39 3.28
C ALA A 544 -4.84 -40.06 3.92
N PRO A 545 -4.99 -40.78 5.04
CA PRO A 545 -3.86 -41.42 5.69
C PRO A 545 -3.25 -42.43 4.72
N VAL A 546 -2.12 -42.05 4.14
CA VAL A 546 -1.31 -42.98 3.33
C VAL A 546 -0.68 -43.93 4.34
N GLN A 547 -1.02 -45.22 4.25
CA GLN A 547 -0.28 -46.24 4.98
C GLN A 547 1.16 -46.21 4.50
N VAL A 548 2.07 -45.69 5.33
CA VAL A 548 3.49 -45.68 5.00
C VAL A 548 3.99 -47.12 5.17
N PRO A 549 4.38 -47.83 4.10
CA PRO A 549 4.86 -49.19 4.22
C PRO A 549 6.13 -49.21 5.08
N VAL A 550 6.25 -50.21 5.97
CA VAL A 550 7.45 -50.40 6.81
C VAL A 550 8.65 -50.64 5.90
N ARG A 551 9.64 -49.73 5.95
CA ARG A 551 10.82 -49.80 5.09
C ARG A 551 11.83 -50.78 5.66
N SER A 552 12.57 -51.46 4.79
CA SER A 552 13.70 -52.28 5.24
C SER A 552 14.81 -51.41 5.82
N ARG A 553 15.60 -51.94 6.77
CA ARG A 553 16.79 -51.26 7.30
C ARG A 553 17.79 -50.83 6.22
N LYS A 554 17.88 -51.59 5.12
CA LYS A 554 18.71 -51.22 3.96
C LYS A 554 18.18 -49.94 3.30
N ALA A 555 16.87 -49.82 3.12
CA ALA A 555 16.24 -48.61 2.58
C ALA A 555 16.38 -47.41 3.53
N ILE A 556 16.23 -47.61 4.85
CA ILE A 556 16.47 -46.57 5.86
C ILE A 556 17.91 -46.07 5.81
N LYS A 557 18.90 -46.97 5.74
CA LYS A 557 20.32 -46.62 5.60
C LYS A 557 20.62 -45.89 4.28
N ALA A 558 20.03 -46.33 3.17
CA ALA A 558 20.16 -45.64 1.90
C ALA A 558 19.59 -44.22 1.96
N GLN A 559 18.42 -44.04 2.60
CA GLN A 559 17.84 -42.71 2.82
C GLN A 559 18.73 -41.84 3.73
N ALA A 560 19.32 -42.41 4.79
CA ALA A 560 20.27 -41.70 5.64
C ALA A 560 21.48 -41.21 4.87
N GLN A 561 22.03 -42.03 3.95
CA GLN A 561 23.12 -41.61 3.08
C GLN A 561 22.71 -40.47 2.14
N THR A 562 21.49 -40.54 1.56
CA THR A 562 20.95 -39.45 0.75
C THR A 562 20.87 -38.16 1.56
N ILE A 563 20.31 -38.21 2.77
CA ILE A 563 20.23 -37.04 3.66
C ILE A 563 21.64 -36.52 3.96
N GLN A 564 22.59 -37.38 4.33
CA GLN A 564 23.96 -36.99 4.62
C GLN A 564 24.62 -36.26 3.44
N ASN A 565 24.37 -36.71 2.22
CA ASN A 565 24.91 -36.08 1.00
C ASN A 565 24.33 -34.67 0.75
N GLU A 566 23.16 -34.32 1.31
CA GLU A 566 22.59 -32.97 1.21
C GLU A 566 23.34 -31.94 2.06
N ARG A 567 24.06 -32.36 3.11
CA ARG A 567 24.62 -31.45 4.12
C ARG A 567 25.61 -30.43 3.54
N ALA A 568 26.50 -30.88 2.64
CA ALA A 568 27.51 -30.01 2.05
C ALA A 568 26.89 -28.85 1.24
N ALA A 569 25.78 -29.11 0.56
CA ALA A 569 25.05 -28.12 -0.21
C ALA A 569 24.32 -27.11 0.69
N ILE A 570 23.69 -27.57 1.78
CA ILE A 570 23.09 -26.71 2.79
C ILE A 570 24.15 -25.76 3.39
N ASP A 571 25.28 -26.31 3.82
CA ASP A 571 26.37 -25.51 4.40
C ASP A 571 26.96 -24.52 3.37
N ALA A 572 27.02 -24.89 2.08
CA ALA A 572 27.46 -23.99 1.02
C ALA A 572 26.49 -22.83 0.80
N SER A 573 25.18 -23.11 0.81
CA SER A 573 24.12 -22.11 0.71
C SER A 573 24.17 -21.12 1.89
N ILE A 574 24.34 -21.62 3.12
CA ILE A 574 24.51 -20.77 4.31
C ILE A 574 25.77 -19.90 4.19
N ARG A 575 26.93 -20.48 3.84
CA ARG A 575 28.17 -19.70 3.64
C ARG A 575 28.00 -18.63 2.57
N PHE A 576 27.28 -18.95 1.49
CA PHE A 576 26.99 -18.00 0.42
C PHE A 576 26.18 -16.80 0.94
N GLN A 577 25.13 -17.06 1.74
CA GLN A 577 24.36 -16.01 2.40
C GLN A 577 25.19 -15.21 3.42
N GLN A 578 26.00 -15.88 4.26
CA GLN A 578 26.83 -15.22 5.27
C GLN A 578 27.84 -14.23 4.67
N ARG A 579 28.37 -14.49 3.47
CA ARG A 579 29.25 -13.53 2.76
C ARG A 579 28.56 -12.19 2.52
N LYS A 580 27.24 -12.18 2.34
CA LYS A 580 26.44 -10.97 2.12
C LYS A 580 26.34 -10.08 3.36
N LEU A 581 26.61 -10.60 4.55
CA LEU A 581 26.67 -9.82 5.80
C LEU A 581 27.79 -8.77 5.78
N GLN A 582 28.77 -8.90 4.89
CA GLN A 582 29.85 -7.93 4.72
C GLN A 582 29.41 -6.63 4.01
N ASP A 583 28.23 -6.64 3.39
CA ASP A 583 27.64 -5.46 2.74
C ASP A 583 26.61 -4.82 3.69
N PRO A 584 26.89 -3.63 4.26
CA PRO A 584 25.96 -2.94 5.16
C PRO A 584 24.59 -2.65 4.54
N SER A 585 24.49 -2.56 3.21
CA SER A 585 23.23 -2.30 2.52
C SER A 585 22.29 -3.51 2.47
N ARG A 586 22.84 -4.74 2.61
CA ARG A 586 22.10 -6.01 2.56
C ARG A 586 21.88 -6.61 3.95
N LEU A 587 22.69 -6.22 4.93
CA LEU A 587 22.72 -6.78 6.28
C LEU A 587 21.35 -6.90 6.94
N GLU A 588 20.54 -5.83 6.91
CA GLU A 588 19.24 -5.79 7.59
C GLU A 588 18.12 -6.55 6.85
N GLY A 589 18.32 -6.87 5.58
CA GLY A 589 17.36 -7.58 4.72
C GLY A 589 17.58 -9.09 4.64
N LEU A 590 18.64 -9.62 5.27
CA LEU A 590 18.85 -11.06 5.43
C LEU A 590 18.09 -11.57 6.65
N ASP A 591 17.65 -12.83 6.62
CA ASP A 591 16.99 -13.49 7.74
C ASP A 591 17.84 -14.68 8.21
N PRO A 592 18.76 -14.49 9.19
CA PRO A 592 19.58 -15.58 9.72
C PRO A 592 18.78 -16.77 10.26
N HIS A 593 17.49 -16.58 10.60
CA HIS A 593 16.62 -17.68 11.00
C HIS A 593 16.46 -18.72 9.89
N GLU A 594 16.49 -18.32 8.61
CA GLU A 594 16.40 -19.26 7.48
C GLU A 594 17.55 -20.28 7.52
N TRP A 595 18.74 -19.88 7.96
CA TRP A 595 19.88 -20.79 8.07
C TRP A 595 19.69 -21.82 9.19
N ASP A 596 19.03 -21.41 10.28
CA ASP A 596 18.60 -22.34 11.33
C ASP A 596 17.59 -23.32 10.74
N VAL A 597 16.52 -22.82 10.12
CA VAL A 597 15.44 -23.64 9.56
C VAL A 597 15.99 -24.69 8.58
N MET A 598 16.91 -24.30 7.69
CA MET A 598 17.56 -25.23 6.75
C MET A 598 18.25 -26.41 7.45
N LEU A 599 19.00 -26.15 8.52
CA LEU A 599 19.75 -27.16 9.26
C LEU A 599 18.87 -27.94 10.25
N SER A 600 17.87 -27.29 10.86
CA SER A 600 16.90 -27.89 11.76
C SER A 600 15.96 -28.84 11.02
N GLN A 601 15.48 -28.48 9.82
CA GLN A 601 14.73 -29.38 8.95
C GLN A 601 15.59 -30.58 8.49
N HIS A 602 16.86 -30.35 8.20
CA HIS A 602 17.80 -31.44 7.89
C HIS A 602 18.01 -32.38 9.09
N ALA A 603 18.12 -31.84 10.31
CA ALA A 603 18.19 -32.61 11.54
C ALA A 603 16.92 -33.47 11.77
N ALA A 604 15.74 -32.89 11.57
CA ALA A 604 14.46 -33.58 11.70
C ALA A 604 14.35 -34.81 10.79
N LYS A 605 14.98 -34.80 9.60
CA LYS A 605 15.04 -35.99 8.73
C LYS A 605 15.80 -37.14 9.41
N PHE A 606 16.90 -36.87 10.11
CA PHE A 606 17.64 -37.89 10.86
C PHE A 606 16.87 -38.36 12.10
N GLU A 607 16.20 -37.45 12.83
CA GLU A 607 15.32 -37.81 13.95
C GLU A 607 14.21 -38.77 13.48
N ALA A 608 13.55 -38.46 12.36
CA ALA A 608 12.52 -39.32 11.79
C ALA A 608 13.04 -40.74 11.45
N LEU A 609 14.28 -40.86 10.95
CA LEU A 609 14.90 -42.17 10.73
C LEU A 609 15.23 -42.89 12.05
N ALA A 610 15.70 -42.17 13.07
CA ALA A 610 15.97 -42.72 14.39
C ALA A 610 14.67 -43.26 15.03
N ASP A 611 13.58 -42.52 14.91
CA ASP A 611 12.26 -42.90 15.42
C ASP A 611 11.63 -44.05 14.63
N GLU A 612 11.88 -44.14 13.32
CA GLU A 612 11.47 -45.29 12.53
C GLU A 612 12.23 -46.56 12.92
N ILE A 613 13.54 -46.47 13.17
CA ILE A 613 14.33 -47.60 13.70
C ILE A 613 13.80 -48.01 15.07
N GLN A 614 13.48 -47.04 15.94
CA GLN A 614 12.90 -47.32 17.26
C GLN A 614 11.54 -48.00 17.17
N ARG A 615 10.66 -47.56 16.26
CA ARG A 615 9.30 -48.11 16.15
C ARG A 615 9.28 -49.50 15.51
N ASN A 616 10.07 -49.71 14.47
CA ASN A 616 9.90 -50.87 13.59
C ASN A 616 11.05 -51.89 13.66
N HIS A 617 12.19 -51.52 14.25
CA HIS A 617 13.42 -52.33 14.24
C HIS A 617 14.13 -52.40 15.59
N ALA A 618 13.47 -52.05 16.71
CA ALA A 618 14.10 -51.93 18.02
C ALA A 618 14.81 -53.20 18.51
N THR A 619 14.30 -54.38 18.16
CA THR A 619 14.84 -55.68 18.59
C THR A 619 15.99 -56.17 17.72
N ASP A 620 16.30 -55.48 16.62
CA ASP A 620 17.33 -55.93 15.69
C ASP A 620 18.74 -55.65 16.22
N ALA A 621 19.68 -56.53 15.87
CA ALA A 621 21.10 -56.30 16.14
C ALA A 621 21.57 -54.94 15.58
N ASN A 622 22.26 -54.16 16.41
CA ASN A 622 22.76 -52.81 16.12
C ASN A 622 21.69 -51.72 15.89
N ALA A 623 20.43 -51.94 16.24
CA ALA A 623 19.38 -50.92 16.13
C ALA A 623 19.68 -49.68 17.00
N LEU A 624 20.07 -49.89 18.26
CA LEU A 624 20.42 -48.82 19.21
C LEU A 624 21.62 -47.98 18.73
N SER A 625 22.67 -48.62 18.22
CA SER A 625 23.83 -47.92 17.68
C SER A 625 23.47 -47.06 16.46
N LEU A 626 22.62 -47.57 15.57
CA LEU A 626 22.16 -46.83 14.40
C LEU A 626 21.26 -45.65 14.78
N GLN A 627 20.36 -45.85 15.75
CA GLN A 627 19.51 -44.82 16.31
C GLN A 627 20.35 -43.68 16.92
N ASN A 628 21.34 -44.02 17.75
CA ASN A 628 22.23 -43.04 18.36
C ASN A 628 23.03 -42.27 17.29
N SER A 629 23.57 -42.96 16.29
CA SER A 629 24.30 -42.30 15.19
C SER A 629 23.44 -41.30 14.41
N TYR A 630 22.15 -41.56 14.21
CA TYR A 630 21.24 -40.60 13.57
C TYR A 630 20.89 -39.44 14.50
N ARG A 631 20.70 -39.69 15.80
CA ARG A 631 20.50 -38.63 16.79
C ARG A 631 21.73 -37.72 16.92
N ASP A 632 22.93 -38.28 16.92
CA ASP A 632 24.18 -37.51 16.94
C ASP A 632 24.29 -36.59 15.72
N GLN A 633 23.92 -37.08 14.54
CA GLN A 633 23.88 -36.27 13.31
C GLN A 633 22.83 -35.15 13.39
N ALA A 634 21.65 -35.43 13.93
CA ALA A 634 20.62 -34.41 14.18
C ALA A 634 21.12 -33.34 15.16
N HIS A 635 21.69 -33.75 16.30
CA HIS A 635 22.26 -32.83 17.29
C HIS A 635 23.38 -31.96 16.71
N ALA A 636 24.30 -32.53 15.93
CA ALA A 636 25.37 -31.78 15.28
C ALA A 636 24.83 -30.77 14.25
N ALA A 637 23.76 -31.11 13.52
CA ALA A 637 23.08 -30.17 12.63
C ALA A 637 22.38 -29.03 13.39
N ILE A 638 21.65 -29.33 14.47
CA ILE A 638 21.00 -28.32 15.34
C ILE A 638 22.02 -27.40 15.99
N GLN A 639 23.14 -27.94 16.49
CA GLN A 639 24.21 -27.10 17.04
C GLN A 639 24.75 -26.15 15.98
N LYS A 640 25.00 -26.64 14.76
CA LYS A 640 25.48 -25.78 13.68
C LYS A 640 24.45 -24.73 13.27
N ALA A 641 23.17 -25.09 13.25
CA ALA A 641 22.03 -24.20 12.98
C ALA A 641 22.08 -22.99 13.92
N ARG A 642 22.23 -23.27 15.22
CA ARG A 642 22.35 -22.26 16.28
C ARG A 642 23.55 -21.35 16.12
N GLU A 643 24.72 -21.93 15.86
CA GLU A 643 25.95 -21.17 15.65
C GLU A 643 25.83 -20.18 14.49
N VAL A 644 25.46 -20.65 13.29
CA VAL A 644 25.43 -19.79 12.10
C VAL A 644 24.34 -18.72 12.17
N CYS A 645 23.18 -19.05 12.74
CA CYS A 645 22.12 -18.09 12.99
C CYS A 645 22.58 -17.00 13.98
N SER A 646 23.26 -17.41 15.05
CA SER A 646 23.81 -16.47 16.04
C SER A 646 24.84 -15.51 15.44
N GLU A 647 25.71 -15.99 14.55
CA GLU A 647 26.70 -15.17 13.84
C GLU A 647 26.02 -14.06 13.04
N GLY A 648 24.93 -14.38 12.35
CA GLY A 648 24.13 -13.39 11.61
C GLY A 648 23.46 -12.37 12.52
N TYR A 649 22.73 -12.83 13.54
CA TYR A 649 22.01 -11.94 14.45
C TYR A 649 22.92 -10.96 15.21
N LYS A 650 24.13 -11.37 15.57
CA LYS A 650 25.10 -10.49 16.25
C LYS A 650 25.61 -9.33 15.38
N LEU A 651 25.47 -9.43 14.06
CA LEU A 651 25.86 -8.36 13.12
C LEU A 651 24.70 -7.41 12.81
N GLN A 652 23.47 -7.89 12.86
CA GLN A 652 22.28 -7.08 12.62
C GLN A 652 21.98 -6.13 13.78
N ARG A 653 21.16 -5.12 13.51
CA ARG A 653 20.60 -4.26 14.55
C ARG A 653 19.78 -5.09 15.55
N PRO A 654 19.79 -4.69 16.84
CA PRO A 654 19.10 -5.46 17.88
C PRO A 654 17.60 -5.45 17.68
N ARG A 655 17.00 -6.65 17.69
CA ARG A 655 15.55 -6.89 17.70
C ARG A 655 15.24 -7.83 18.86
N ALA A 656 14.08 -7.68 19.50
CA ALA A 656 13.75 -8.48 20.69
C ALA A 656 13.77 -9.99 20.38
N THR A 657 13.29 -10.40 19.20
CA THR A 657 13.31 -11.80 18.72
C THR A 657 14.73 -12.33 18.50
N ASN A 658 15.64 -11.50 17.98
CA ASN A 658 17.03 -11.88 17.77
C ASN A 658 17.75 -12.04 19.11
N VAL A 659 17.51 -11.12 20.06
CA VAL A 659 18.03 -11.23 21.43
C VAL A 659 17.47 -12.47 22.13
N ASP A 660 16.18 -12.76 21.95
CA ASP A 660 15.55 -13.95 22.51
C ASP A 660 16.22 -15.23 22.03
N TYR A 661 16.44 -15.34 20.73
CA TYR A 661 17.14 -16.49 20.14
C TYR A 661 18.57 -16.63 20.68
N LEU A 662 19.31 -15.52 20.74
CA LEU A 662 20.68 -15.51 21.24
C LEU A 662 20.75 -15.90 22.72
N TRP A 663 19.82 -15.42 23.55
CA TRP A 663 19.78 -15.71 24.98
C TRP A 663 19.32 -17.14 25.25
N THR A 664 18.23 -17.58 24.62
CA THR A 664 17.66 -18.94 24.75
C THR A 664 18.70 -20.02 24.41
N HIS A 665 19.59 -19.74 23.45
CA HIS A 665 20.65 -20.67 23.04
C HIS A 665 22.02 -20.39 23.68
N GLY A 666 22.10 -19.49 24.66
CA GLY A 666 23.30 -19.27 25.47
C GLY A 666 24.43 -18.53 24.76
N PHE A 667 24.16 -17.73 23.73
CA PHE A 667 25.16 -16.91 23.03
C PHE A 667 25.37 -15.54 23.66
N VAL A 668 24.40 -15.03 24.42
CA VAL A 668 24.46 -13.75 25.12
C VAL A 668 23.96 -13.89 26.56
N ASP A 669 24.47 -13.04 27.45
CA ASP A 669 23.92 -12.84 28.79
C ASP A 669 23.25 -11.45 28.88
N ILE A 670 22.22 -11.33 29.71
CA ILE A 670 21.49 -10.07 29.95
C ILE A 670 21.70 -9.66 31.40
N ASN A 671 22.13 -8.42 31.61
CA ASN A 671 22.50 -7.93 32.93
C ASN A 671 21.82 -6.59 33.22
N LEU A 672 21.21 -6.43 34.39
CA LEU A 672 20.69 -5.15 34.86
C LEU A 672 21.85 -4.19 35.17
N VAL A 673 21.83 -3.00 34.55
CA VAL A 673 22.90 -2.00 34.68
C VAL A 673 22.48 -0.86 35.59
N LYS A 674 21.28 -0.34 35.38
CA LYS A 674 20.72 0.79 36.14
C LYS A 674 19.23 0.60 36.32
N THR A 675 18.73 1.04 37.47
CA THR A 675 17.30 1.00 37.80
C THR A 675 16.79 2.42 38.02
N ARG A 676 15.64 2.74 37.43
CA ARG A 676 14.89 4.00 37.64
C ARG A 676 15.77 5.26 37.70
N THR A 677 16.69 5.42 36.74
CA THR A 677 17.55 6.61 36.64
C THR A 677 16.77 7.77 36.01
N PRO A 678 16.74 8.98 36.60
CA PRO A 678 15.97 10.11 36.07
C PRO A 678 16.53 10.61 34.73
N LEU A 679 15.63 10.96 33.80
CA LEU A 679 15.95 11.48 32.47
C LEU A 679 15.78 12.99 32.37
N LYS A 680 16.59 13.65 31.53
CA LYS A 680 16.52 15.11 31.28
C LYS A 680 15.17 15.56 30.73
N ALA A 681 14.50 14.72 29.94
CA ALA A 681 13.20 15.01 29.34
C ALA A 681 12.01 14.66 30.27
N GLY A 682 12.26 14.30 31.53
CA GLY A 682 11.27 13.76 32.45
C GLY A 682 11.16 12.22 32.37
N GLY A 683 10.63 11.62 33.44
CA GLY A 683 10.53 10.17 33.60
C GLY A 683 11.84 9.50 34.05
N TYR A 684 11.80 8.18 34.10
CA TYR A 684 12.85 7.31 34.64
C TYR A 684 13.20 6.20 33.65
N LEU A 685 14.44 5.73 33.71
CA LEU A 685 15.00 4.69 32.83
C LEU A 685 15.56 3.53 33.66
N THR A 686 15.16 2.31 33.32
CA THR A 686 15.90 1.09 33.66
C THR A 686 16.65 0.62 32.41
N GLU A 687 17.93 0.29 32.58
CA GLU A 687 18.84 -0.10 31.50
C GLU A 687 19.43 -1.48 31.77
N TYR A 688 19.37 -2.36 30.76
CA TYR A 688 20.01 -3.67 30.75
C TYR A 688 21.08 -3.73 29.65
N ALA A 689 22.20 -4.39 29.91
CA ALA A 689 23.25 -4.68 28.93
C ALA A 689 23.07 -6.10 28.38
N ILE A 690 23.18 -6.22 27.06
CA ILE A 690 23.20 -7.50 26.35
C ILE A 690 24.65 -7.78 25.96
N ARG A 691 25.22 -8.85 26.49
CA ARG A 691 26.65 -9.14 26.45
C ARG A 691 26.97 -10.37 25.61
N ASP A 692 27.93 -10.24 24.71
CA ASP A 692 28.45 -11.38 23.95
C ASP A 692 29.33 -12.27 24.82
N LYS A 693 28.87 -13.50 25.12
CA LYS A 693 29.65 -14.43 25.96
C LYS A 693 31.00 -14.76 25.34
N ASN A 694 31.08 -14.79 24.00
CA ASN A 694 32.32 -15.10 23.28
C ASN A 694 33.36 -13.97 23.33
N LYS A 695 32.95 -12.76 23.73
CA LYS A 695 33.85 -11.60 23.85
C LYS A 695 34.30 -11.33 25.29
N ILE A 696 33.83 -12.11 26.26
CA ILE A 696 34.28 -12.04 27.65
C ILE A 696 35.72 -12.55 27.70
N LYS A 697 36.64 -11.71 28.16
CA LYS A 697 38.06 -12.04 28.28
C LYS A 697 38.49 -11.96 29.74
N PRO A 698 39.21 -12.97 30.27
CA PRO A 698 39.73 -12.92 31.63
C PRO A 698 40.57 -11.66 31.86
N GLY A 699 40.27 -10.90 32.92
CA GLY A 699 40.99 -9.69 33.29
C GLY A 699 40.59 -8.40 32.54
N GLU A 700 39.67 -8.48 31.57
CA GLU A 700 39.07 -7.29 30.95
C GLU A 700 37.76 -6.92 31.65
N LYS A 701 37.40 -5.63 31.62
CA LYS A 701 36.08 -5.20 32.07
C LYS A 701 35.01 -5.82 31.17
N ASP A 702 34.11 -6.56 31.79
CA ASP A 702 32.86 -7.10 31.28
C ASP A 702 32.12 -6.18 30.28
N GLU A 703 32.08 -4.88 30.55
CA GLU A 703 31.43 -3.85 29.71
C GLU A 703 31.98 -3.77 28.28
N LYS A 704 33.21 -4.26 28.03
CA LYS A 704 33.78 -4.33 26.69
C LYS A 704 33.11 -5.38 25.81
N ALA A 705 32.50 -6.39 26.41
CA ALA A 705 31.75 -7.43 25.72
C ALA A 705 30.27 -7.04 25.49
N ASP A 706 29.81 -5.92 26.04
CA ASP A 706 28.45 -5.40 25.82
C ASP A 706 28.29 -4.92 24.37
N MET A 707 27.30 -5.48 23.67
CA MET A 707 27.00 -5.14 22.29
C MET A 707 25.81 -4.18 22.15
N TRP A 708 24.77 -4.39 22.96
CA TRP A 708 23.50 -3.67 22.89
C TRP A 708 22.95 -3.37 24.28
N TYR A 709 21.94 -2.51 24.33
CA TYR A 709 21.29 -2.10 25.57
C TYR A 709 19.77 -2.15 25.41
N ALA A 710 19.06 -2.67 26.40
CA ALA A 710 17.61 -2.57 26.49
C ALA A 710 17.24 -1.45 27.46
N HIS A 711 16.35 -0.55 27.02
CA HIS A 711 15.93 0.64 27.73
C HIS A 711 14.42 0.55 27.99
N PHE A 712 14.05 0.58 29.27
CA PHE A 712 12.66 0.60 29.73
C PHE A 712 12.35 1.91 30.43
N HIS A 713 11.33 2.60 29.93
CA HIS A 713 10.92 3.91 30.40
C HIS A 713 9.73 3.81 31.34
N TYR A 714 9.76 4.64 32.38
CA TYR A 714 8.73 4.75 33.40
C TYR A 714 8.38 6.20 33.68
N THR A 715 7.11 6.48 33.91
CA THR A 715 6.60 7.80 34.29
C THR A 715 6.96 8.19 35.72
N SER A 716 7.12 7.22 36.62
CA SER A 716 7.46 7.42 38.03
C SER A 716 8.58 6.49 38.51
N VAL A 717 9.29 6.90 39.57
CA VAL A 717 10.31 6.08 40.24
C VAL A 717 9.68 4.85 40.90
N ASP A 718 8.45 4.98 41.40
CA ASP A 718 7.72 3.92 42.11
C ASP A 718 6.87 3.03 41.17
N ALA A 719 6.94 3.24 39.85
CA ALA A 719 6.20 2.43 38.90
C ALA A 719 6.64 0.95 38.98
N PRO A 720 5.73 -0.05 38.92
CA PRO A 720 6.10 -1.46 39.02
C PRO A 720 7.11 -1.89 37.93
N ALA A 721 8.11 -2.70 38.30
CA ALA A 721 9.12 -3.25 37.38
C ALA A 721 8.51 -3.87 36.11
N LEU A 722 7.46 -4.66 36.28
CA LEU A 722 6.81 -5.40 35.18
C LEU A 722 5.89 -4.54 34.30
N ALA A 723 5.73 -3.24 34.59
CA ALA A 723 4.80 -2.36 33.87
C ALA A 723 5.51 -1.09 33.33
N PRO A 724 6.51 -1.23 32.44
CA PRO A 724 7.10 -0.09 31.75
C PRO A 724 6.09 0.56 30.81
N ASP A 725 6.21 1.87 30.63
CA ASP A 725 5.43 2.61 29.63
C ASP A 725 5.92 2.31 28.20
N PHE A 726 7.22 2.04 28.05
CA PHE A 726 7.84 1.79 26.75
C PHE A 726 9.19 1.07 26.88
N GLY A 727 9.42 0.03 26.06
CA GLY A 727 10.68 -0.73 26.00
C GLY A 727 11.28 -0.70 24.60
N HIS A 728 12.60 -0.52 24.49
CA HIS A 728 13.30 -0.61 23.19
C HIS A 728 14.78 -0.96 23.34
N LEU A 729 15.36 -1.46 22.25
CA LEU A 729 16.78 -1.80 22.13
C LEU A 729 17.57 -0.67 21.47
N LYS A 730 18.85 -0.58 21.83
CA LYS A 730 19.81 0.35 21.22
C LYS A 730 21.14 -0.34 20.93
N THR A 731 21.74 0.06 19.83
CA THR A 731 23.17 -0.21 19.60
C THR A 731 24.04 0.62 20.55
N LYS A 732 25.32 0.25 20.67
CA LYS A 732 26.29 0.99 21.48
C LYS A 732 26.42 2.47 21.08
N ASP A 733 26.37 2.76 19.78
CA ASP A 733 26.48 4.13 19.26
C ASP A 733 25.21 4.97 19.49
N GLU A 734 24.06 4.30 19.58
CA GLU A 734 22.75 4.90 19.79
C GLU A 734 22.42 5.13 21.27
N ARG A 735 23.07 4.39 22.18
CA ARG A 735 22.83 4.41 23.63
C ARG A 735 22.64 5.82 24.19
N ARG A 736 23.47 6.78 23.73
CA ARG A 736 23.51 8.17 24.18
C ARG A 736 22.41 9.09 23.63
N TYR A 737 21.69 8.69 22.60
CA TYR A 737 20.67 9.50 21.94
C TYR A 737 19.27 9.10 22.40
N THR A 738 18.39 10.05 22.60
CA THR A 738 16.97 9.79 22.82
C THR A 738 16.32 9.24 21.56
N ARG A 739 15.20 8.54 21.70
CA ARG A 739 14.47 8.02 20.54
C ARG A 739 14.00 9.13 19.60
N LYS A 740 13.57 10.28 20.15
CA LYS A 740 13.21 11.47 19.37
C LYS A 740 14.39 11.98 18.54
N GLU A 741 15.58 12.11 19.13
CA GLU A 741 16.79 12.51 18.39
C GLU A 741 17.17 11.49 17.31
N LEU A 742 16.98 10.19 17.55
CA LEU A 742 17.20 9.15 16.52
C LEU A 742 16.20 9.26 15.36
N ILE A 743 14.93 9.58 15.64
CA ILE A 743 13.92 9.83 14.60
C ILE A 743 14.27 11.11 13.81
N GLU A 744 14.64 12.20 14.49
CA GLU A 744 15.06 13.43 13.83
C GLU A 744 16.28 13.21 12.92
N ARG A 745 17.24 12.38 13.36
CA ARG A 745 18.41 11.98 12.55
C ARG A 745 18.07 11.09 11.37
N ALA A 746 17.03 10.25 11.49
CA ALA A 746 16.57 9.44 10.38
C ALA A 746 16.04 10.32 9.23
N GLY A 747 15.47 11.48 9.54
CA GLY A 747 15.00 12.45 8.54
C GLY A 747 14.00 11.82 7.57
N THR A 748 14.30 11.86 6.27
CA THR A 748 13.47 11.26 5.21
C THR A 748 13.84 9.80 4.89
N ASN A 749 14.77 9.20 5.62
CA ASN A 749 15.16 7.80 5.42
C ASN A 749 14.15 6.86 6.11
N HIS A 750 13.12 6.44 5.35
CA HIS A 750 12.07 5.55 5.85
C HIS A 750 12.61 4.27 6.50
N ARG A 751 13.64 3.64 5.91
CA ARG A 751 14.24 2.40 6.45
C ARG A 751 14.87 2.60 7.82
N THR A 752 15.57 3.72 8.01
CA THR A 752 16.20 4.03 9.31
C THR A 752 15.13 4.22 10.39
N LEU A 753 14.03 4.92 10.06
CA LEU A 753 12.91 5.07 10.97
C LEU A 753 12.24 3.74 11.32
N ILE A 754 11.96 2.90 10.30
CA ILE A 754 11.39 1.56 10.49
C ILE A 754 12.29 0.70 11.37
N ASN A 755 13.61 0.79 11.23
CA ASN A 755 14.55 0.03 12.06
C ASN A 755 14.52 0.46 13.55
N LEU A 756 14.17 1.71 13.87
CA LEU A 756 13.95 2.14 15.26
C LEU A 756 12.70 1.51 15.86
N ASP A 757 11.67 1.32 15.03
CA ASP A 757 10.43 0.67 15.42
C ASP A 757 10.56 -0.86 15.49
N LYS A 758 11.37 -1.50 14.62
CA LYS A 758 11.76 -2.91 14.75
C LYS A 758 12.55 -3.21 16.05
N ALA A 759 13.14 -2.19 16.68
CA ALA A 759 13.89 -2.32 17.93
C ALA A 759 13.00 -2.20 19.19
N VAL A 760 11.70 -1.97 19.05
CA VAL A 760 10.76 -1.92 20.18
C VAL A 760 10.63 -3.30 20.83
N ILE A 761 10.62 -3.34 22.15
CA ILE A 761 10.42 -4.55 22.95
C ILE A 761 8.97 -4.54 23.44
N LYS A 762 8.22 -5.59 23.12
CA LYS A 762 6.82 -5.79 23.56
C LYS A 762 6.70 -7.11 24.32
N ALA A 763 5.60 -7.25 25.07
CA ALA A 763 5.19 -8.52 25.65
C ALA A 763 5.03 -9.61 24.56
N PRO A 764 5.42 -10.87 24.85
CA PRO A 764 5.94 -11.37 26.14
C PRO A 764 7.47 -11.26 26.30
N LEU A 765 8.20 -10.74 25.31
CA LEU A 765 9.66 -10.77 25.31
C LEU A 765 10.31 -9.79 26.29
N ASP A 766 9.63 -8.69 26.63
CA ASP A 766 10.05 -7.78 27.70
C ASP A 766 10.19 -8.51 29.05
N GLN A 767 9.17 -9.26 29.45
CA GLN A 767 9.12 -10.03 30.69
C GLN A 767 10.08 -11.21 30.65
N LYS A 768 10.04 -12.00 29.56
CA LYS A 768 10.90 -13.18 29.38
C LYS A 768 12.38 -12.84 29.51
N LEU A 769 12.82 -11.71 28.94
CA LEU A 769 14.24 -11.40 28.81
C LEU A 769 14.78 -10.40 29.83
N PHE A 770 13.96 -9.46 30.30
CA PHE A 770 14.48 -8.29 31.02
C PHE A 770 13.77 -8.03 32.35
N LEU A 771 12.46 -7.84 32.35
CA LEU A 771 11.76 -7.23 33.49
C LEU A 771 11.78 -8.10 34.76
N HIS A 772 11.90 -9.42 34.62
CA HIS A 772 12.04 -10.33 35.77
C HIS A 772 13.36 -10.14 36.54
N LEU A 773 14.42 -9.65 35.89
CA LEU A 773 15.75 -9.45 36.51
C LEU A 773 15.79 -8.26 37.49
N GLU A 774 14.74 -7.43 37.54
CA GLU A 774 14.61 -6.36 38.55
C GLU A 774 13.98 -6.89 39.85
N GLN A 775 13.38 -8.08 39.84
CA GLN A 775 12.79 -8.71 41.03
C GLN A 775 13.83 -9.58 41.74
N PRO A 776 13.94 -9.53 43.08
CA PRO A 776 14.77 -10.48 43.82
C PRO A 776 14.23 -11.91 43.61
N GLU A 777 15.12 -12.88 43.42
CA GLU A 777 14.70 -14.29 43.36
C GLU A 777 13.91 -14.66 44.62
N PRO A 778 12.80 -15.40 44.50
CA PRO A 778 12.13 -15.94 45.68
C PRO A 778 13.11 -16.89 46.38
N THR A 779 13.54 -16.51 47.58
CA THR A 779 14.31 -17.39 48.47
C THR A 779 13.57 -18.71 48.62
N GLU A 780 14.14 -19.79 48.07
CA GLU A 780 13.70 -21.15 48.35
C GLU A 780 13.79 -21.38 49.86
N THR A 781 12.63 -21.36 50.53
CA THR A 781 12.52 -21.95 51.87
C THR A 781 12.79 -23.45 51.73
N PRO A 782 13.82 -24.01 52.40
CA PRO A 782 14.05 -25.44 52.35
C PRO A 782 12.88 -26.13 53.04
N THR A 783 12.12 -26.92 52.28
CA THR A 783 11.09 -27.80 52.84
C THR A 783 11.77 -28.85 53.71
N ALA A 784 11.35 -28.90 54.98
CA ALA A 784 11.69 -29.93 55.95
C ALA A 784 10.98 -31.26 55.67
#